data_AF-A0A8J7Q5D7-F1
#
_entry.id   AF-A0A8J7Q5D7-F1
#
_cell.length_a   1.000
_cell.length_b   1.000
_cell.length_c   1.000
_cell.angle_alpha   90.00
_cell.angle_beta   90.00
_cell.angle_gamma   90.00
#
_symmetry.space_group_name_H-M   'P 1'
#
loop_
_entity.id
_entity.type
_entity.pdbx_description
1 polymer ?
#
loop_
_entity_poly.entity_id
_entity_poly.type
_entity_poly.pdbx_seq_one_letter_code
_entity_poly.pdbx_strand_id
1 'polypeptide(L)'
;MKRMTAMVGMVVLCMAGMAQEPPDLNPLGTDPLVDYNDLFQRTEALGIPWDDRNLGLSQEDLAVLPERDFEDIQQVPVFYRVLLRQRFPHLQRSGRAQYPRSAPEQFRLEFGALRRAWDKTKPAAKKGDTAIELEANNNVSGERYGAESAIAVHPTNPDLVIVGTNGVDANGVTSRQRHYYSTDGGRTWQPAAGAAPLPNSCCDPTMDWSPDGQYAYAAALAELSGGGGVWFYRSDDAGASWNRTAIISSGNFEDKEYMHVDKFNCGVNPHCGNIYVTWHVGNSMRLSRSDDNGASFTTFVHQDSQSGIGSDVTSDENGVVYHFWPETQARLLTFAVSTDGGLNFGPRQTVTETNASFIYNIPSFDRRLAFVHVSAATDLSGGAYHNRMYLCWNDHSVVGNVGGTSLVRVAYSDDGGQSWQITQPHRDKDPFATDRFNPWMEIDRNGWVHVVYYDTRNDPARLRTDMYHTYSRDGGATWAPETRLTESSSQRMDDGFQWGDYNGLAIVGDEIRPVWTDNRFNSGGRGYTVVGRIAGGIVPEFTPAFTAPLQDPQCPGSTAPSVTVTSQITGGFSQEITYAFDPPLPEGFEAVFSENPVQPDGSTAVTLSLDPFVMPGDYAFRLVGRGAGKSRDLTYNLSVSIGPGPIRPIWGRPELFNETYDLDQNRVINVLDLVASLNCQTPL
;
A
#
# COMPACT_ATOMS: atom_id res chain seq x y z
N MET A 1 -58.18 -37.54 40.32
CA MET A 1 -59.32 -36.72 39.81
C MET A 1 -59.00 -35.25 40.03
N LYS A 2 -59.47 -34.36 39.14
CA LYS A 2 -59.25 -32.89 39.13
C LYS A 2 -57.77 -32.46 38.93
N ARG A 3 -57.47 -31.25 38.45
CA ARG A 3 -57.87 -30.54 37.19
C ARG A 3 -57.13 -29.18 37.17
N MET A 4 -56.29 -28.93 36.17
CA MET A 4 -55.89 -27.57 35.67
C MET A 4 -55.15 -26.68 36.71
N THR A 5 -54.42 -25.61 36.38
CA THR A 5 -54.16 -24.91 35.10
C THR A 5 -52.66 -24.53 35.05
N ALA A 6 -52.10 -24.29 33.86
CA ALA A 6 -50.72 -23.82 33.70
C ALA A 6 -50.57 -22.28 33.85
N MET A 7 -49.36 -21.83 34.17
CA MET A 7 -48.90 -20.46 33.93
C MET A 7 -47.44 -20.52 33.46
N VAL A 8 -47.09 -19.75 32.42
CA VAL A 8 -45.76 -19.81 31.79
C VAL A 8 -44.82 -18.82 32.48
N GLY A 9 -43.74 -19.33 33.09
CA GLY A 9 -42.66 -18.54 33.65
C GLY A 9 -41.47 -18.47 32.70
N MET A 10 -41.13 -17.27 32.21
CA MET A 10 -39.99 -17.03 31.34
C MET A 10 -38.70 -17.01 32.17
N VAL A 11 -37.86 -18.04 32.06
CA VAL A 11 -36.58 -18.11 32.78
C VAL A 11 -35.56 -17.20 32.10
N VAL A 12 -35.44 -15.97 32.60
CA VAL A 12 -34.26 -15.13 32.35
C VAL A 12 -33.11 -15.73 33.16
N LEU A 13 -32.16 -16.37 32.46
CA LEU A 13 -30.94 -16.85 33.10
C LEU A 13 -30.00 -15.66 33.29
N CYS A 14 -30.03 -15.05 34.48
CA CYS A 14 -29.07 -14.02 34.85
C CYS A 14 -27.66 -14.61 34.90
N MET A 15 -26.90 -14.46 33.82
CA MET A 15 -25.44 -14.46 33.91
C MET A 15 -25.03 -13.19 34.67
N ALA A 16 -25.02 -13.28 36.00
CA ALA A 16 -24.24 -12.38 36.81
C ALA A 16 -22.77 -12.61 36.45
N GLY A 17 -22.23 -11.82 35.52
CA GLY A 17 -20.80 -11.73 35.32
C GLY A 17 -20.17 -11.37 36.65
N MET A 18 -19.20 -12.17 37.10
CA MET A 18 -18.46 -11.87 38.31
C MET A 18 -17.59 -10.65 38.04
N ALA A 19 -18.11 -9.46 38.34
CA ALA A 19 -17.27 -8.31 38.58
C ALA A 19 -16.31 -8.71 39.71
N GLN A 20 -15.02 -8.74 39.43
CA GLN A 20 -14.02 -8.79 40.49
C GLN A 20 -14.23 -7.53 41.34
N GLU A 21 -14.19 -7.67 42.66
CA GLU A 21 -14.05 -6.49 43.51
C GLU A 21 -12.74 -5.79 43.10
N PRO A 22 -12.73 -4.45 42.98
CA PRO A 22 -11.50 -3.74 42.67
C PRO A 22 -10.45 -4.05 43.76
N PRO A 23 -9.17 -4.21 43.40
CA PRO A 23 -8.13 -4.42 44.40
C PRO A 23 -8.10 -3.24 45.38
N ASP A 24 -7.71 -3.49 46.64
CA ASP A 24 -7.47 -2.40 47.59
C ASP A 24 -6.21 -1.62 47.19
N LEU A 25 -6.42 -0.51 46.49
CA LEU A 25 -5.37 0.39 46.01
C LEU A 25 -4.97 1.46 47.03
N ASN A 26 -5.39 1.34 48.30
CA ASN A 26 -5.00 2.25 49.38
C ASN A 26 -4.11 1.56 50.46
N PRO A 27 -2.99 0.89 50.10
CA PRO A 27 -2.13 0.24 51.08
C PRO A 27 -1.41 1.24 51.99
N LEU A 28 -1.01 0.79 53.18
CA LEU A 28 -0.24 1.58 54.15
C LEU A 28 1.05 2.13 53.55
N GLY A 29 1.05 3.42 53.20
CA GLY A 29 2.21 4.13 52.64
C GLY A 29 1.90 5.07 51.48
N THR A 30 0.67 5.08 50.95
CA THR A 30 0.22 6.04 49.92
C THR A 30 -0.24 7.38 50.51
N ASP A 31 -0.46 8.41 49.68
CA ASP A 31 -0.92 9.74 50.13
C ASP A 31 -2.42 9.71 50.46
N PRO A 32 -2.85 9.96 51.73
CA PRO A 32 -4.26 9.94 52.11
C PRO A 32 -5.10 11.09 51.52
N LEU A 33 -4.49 12.04 50.80
CA LEU A 33 -5.18 13.09 50.04
C LEU A 33 -5.50 12.69 48.58
N VAL A 34 -5.07 11.51 48.14
CA VAL A 34 -5.32 10.97 46.80
C VAL A 34 -6.30 9.80 46.87
N ASP A 35 -7.40 9.88 46.13
CA ASP A 35 -8.29 8.73 45.93
C ASP A 35 -7.77 7.88 44.77
N TYR A 36 -6.92 6.89 45.08
CA TYR A 36 -6.35 5.98 44.08
C TYR A 36 -7.41 5.05 43.45
N ASN A 37 -8.58 4.87 44.08
CA ASN A 37 -9.68 4.08 43.51
C ASN A 37 -10.45 4.89 42.45
N ASP A 38 -10.75 6.16 42.71
CA ASP A 38 -11.26 7.10 41.70
C ASP A 38 -10.27 7.27 40.55
N LEU A 39 -8.98 7.44 40.85
CA LEU A 39 -7.92 7.52 39.82
C LEU A 39 -7.85 6.23 38.98
N PHE A 40 -7.88 5.06 39.62
CA PHE A 40 -7.92 3.76 38.92
C PHE A 40 -9.15 3.65 38.01
N GLN A 41 -10.35 3.87 38.54
CA GLN A 41 -11.60 3.78 37.78
C GLN A 41 -11.64 4.76 36.61
N ARG A 42 -11.10 5.97 36.74
CA ARG A 42 -10.93 6.90 35.61
C ARG A 42 -9.97 6.37 34.56
N THR A 43 -8.80 5.84 34.96
CA THR A 43 -7.86 5.26 33.99
C THR A 43 -8.43 4.04 33.28
N GLU A 44 -9.13 3.15 34.00
CA GLU A 44 -9.79 1.97 33.45
C GLU A 44 -10.89 2.34 32.45
N ALA A 45 -11.77 3.28 32.81
CA ALA A 45 -12.84 3.77 31.94
C ALA A 45 -12.33 4.48 30.65
N LEU A 46 -11.08 4.93 30.65
CA LEU A 46 -10.41 5.57 29.50
C LEU A 46 -9.40 4.64 28.80
N GLY A 47 -9.28 3.38 29.24
CA GLY A 47 -8.31 2.41 28.72
C GLY A 47 -6.84 2.65 29.09
N ILE A 48 -6.54 3.76 29.77
CA ILE A 48 -5.19 4.17 30.18
C ILE A 48 -4.57 3.07 31.07
N PRO A 49 -3.34 2.61 30.79
CA PRO A 49 -2.80 1.49 31.52
C PRO A 49 -2.43 1.87 32.96
N TRP A 50 -3.18 1.33 33.91
CA TRP A 50 -2.73 1.25 35.32
C TRP A 50 -1.38 0.54 35.43
N ASP A 51 -0.53 1.08 36.32
CA ASP A 51 0.74 0.52 36.77
C ASP A 51 0.84 0.75 38.28
N ASP A 52 1.31 -0.24 39.04
CA ASP A 52 1.37 -0.19 40.50
C ASP A 52 2.24 0.99 41.04
N ARG A 53 3.09 1.62 40.21
CA ARG A 53 3.83 2.85 40.54
C ARG A 53 2.94 4.11 40.68
N ASN A 54 1.71 4.09 40.17
CA ASN A 54 0.73 5.17 40.39
C ASN A 54 0.44 5.39 41.89
N LEU A 55 0.60 4.35 42.72
CA LEU A 55 0.43 4.41 44.18
C LEU A 55 1.48 5.27 44.91
N GLY A 56 2.55 5.67 44.22
CA GLY A 56 3.58 6.57 44.75
C GLY A 56 3.34 8.06 44.52
N LEU A 57 2.23 8.45 43.89
CA LEU A 57 1.92 9.84 43.55
C LEU A 57 1.23 10.58 44.71
N SER A 58 1.68 11.79 45.01
CA SER A 58 1.01 12.69 45.94
C SER A 58 -0.08 13.55 45.28
N GLN A 59 -0.87 14.27 46.09
CA GLN A 59 -1.79 15.29 45.58
C GLN A 59 -1.06 16.45 44.87
N GLU A 60 0.18 16.77 45.29
CA GLU A 60 1.03 17.78 44.63
C GLU A 60 1.54 17.28 43.27
N ASP A 61 1.91 15.99 43.17
CA ASP A 61 2.27 15.35 41.91
C ASP A 61 1.12 15.38 40.90
N LEU A 62 -0.11 15.08 41.33
CA LEU A 62 -1.27 15.12 40.43
C LEU A 62 -1.64 16.54 39.99
N ALA A 63 -1.29 17.57 40.77
CA ALA A 63 -1.60 18.98 40.46
C ALA A 63 -0.82 19.54 39.25
N VAL A 64 0.20 18.84 38.73
CA VAL A 64 0.89 19.23 37.48
C VAL A 64 0.08 18.89 36.23
N LEU A 65 -0.85 17.92 36.33
CA LEU A 65 -1.71 17.51 35.23
C LEU A 65 -2.78 18.59 34.99
N PRO A 66 -3.07 18.99 33.73
CA PRO A 66 -4.21 19.85 33.44
C PRO A 66 -5.54 19.14 33.71
N GLU A 67 -6.59 19.92 34.01
CA GLU A 67 -7.97 19.45 34.20
C GLU A 67 -8.49 18.56 33.04
N ARG A 68 -7.94 18.75 31.83
CA ARG A 68 -8.28 18.02 30.59
C ARG A 68 -7.19 17.05 30.12
N ASP A 69 -6.27 16.62 31.00
CA ASP A 69 -5.19 15.67 30.63
C ASP A 69 -5.73 14.34 30.08
N PHE A 70 -6.85 13.90 30.64
CA PHE A 70 -7.58 12.68 30.26
C PHE A 70 -8.19 12.69 28.85
N GLU A 71 -8.06 13.78 28.10
CA GLU A 71 -8.41 13.83 26.66
C GLU A 71 -7.32 13.22 25.76
N ASP A 72 -6.09 13.11 26.26
CA ASP A 72 -4.93 12.62 25.52
C ASP A 72 -4.92 11.10 25.33
N ILE A 73 -4.56 10.68 24.11
CA ILE A 73 -4.65 9.29 23.64
C ILE A 73 -3.50 8.37 24.10
N GLN A 74 -2.41 8.91 24.64
CA GLN A 74 -1.20 8.12 24.85
C GLN A 74 -1.40 7.12 25.98
N GLN A 75 -1.18 5.86 25.65
CA GLN A 75 -1.37 4.70 26.53
C GLN A 75 -0.17 4.54 27.47
N VAL A 76 0.00 5.52 28.36
CA VAL A 76 1.04 5.60 29.39
C VAL A 76 0.43 5.79 30.79
N PRO A 77 1.00 5.19 31.85
CA PRO A 77 0.47 5.36 33.21
C PRO A 77 0.53 6.79 33.74
N VAL A 78 -0.34 7.11 34.69
CA VAL A 78 -0.47 8.47 35.28
C VAL A 78 0.84 8.95 35.88
N PHE A 79 1.62 8.08 36.54
CA PHE A 79 2.91 8.50 37.12
C PHE A 79 3.91 8.94 36.05
N TYR A 80 3.85 8.35 34.84
CA TYR A 80 4.70 8.76 33.73
C TYR A 80 4.21 10.07 33.09
N ARG A 81 2.89 10.29 33.02
CA ARG A 81 2.30 11.58 32.61
C ARG A 81 2.72 12.73 33.53
N VAL A 82 2.66 12.52 34.85
CA VAL A 82 3.18 13.46 35.87
C VAL A 82 4.67 13.75 35.64
N LEU A 83 5.50 12.71 35.52
CA LEU A 83 6.93 12.82 35.29
C LEU A 83 7.26 13.57 33.99
N LEU A 84 6.50 13.36 32.91
CA LEU A 84 6.63 14.13 31.68
C LEU A 84 6.27 15.62 31.89
N ARG A 85 5.18 15.95 32.57
CA ARG A 85 4.83 17.35 32.89
C ARG A 85 5.85 18.03 33.81
N GLN A 86 6.40 17.31 34.79
CA GLN A 86 7.43 17.81 35.71
C GLN A 86 8.75 18.09 34.97
N ARG A 87 9.17 17.20 34.06
CA ARG A 87 10.31 17.46 33.17
C ARG A 87 10.03 18.59 32.17
N PHE A 88 8.77 18.74 31.74
CA PHE A 88 8.40 19.60 30.62
C PHE A 88 7.07 20.38 30.83
N PRO A 89 7.11 21.54 31.50
CA PRO A 89 5.92 22.34 31.80
C PRO A 89 5.18 22.95 30.60
N HIS A 90 5.75 22.86 29.39
CA HIS A 90 5.25 23.51 28.18
C HIS A 90 4.41 22.61 27.24
N LEU A 91 4.21 21.34 27.60
CA LEU A 91 3.32 20.43 26.86
C LEU A 91 1.89 20.98 26.73
N GLN A 92 1.23 20.71 25.60
CA GLN A 92 -0.14 21.14 25.33
C GLN A 92 -1.11 20.66 26.43
N ARG A 93 -2.03 21.52 26.87
CA ARG A 93 -2.82 21.31 28.13
C ARG A 93 -4.28 20.90 27.93
N SER A 94 -4.68 20.58 26.71
CA SER A 94 -6.03 20.09 26.34
C SER A 94 -6.03 19.47 24.94
N GLY A 95 -7.08 18.73 24.60
CA GLY A 95 -7.19 18.03 23.32
C GLY A 95 -6.51 16.66 23.32
N ARG A 96 -6.48 16.02 22.15
CA ARG A 96 -6.19 14.58 22.02
C ARG A 96 -4.71 14.21 21.85
N ALA A 97 -3.83 15.20 21.69
CA ALA A 97 -2.38 15.02 21.53
C ALA A 97 -1.65 16.04 22.42
N GLN A 98 -1.51 15.68 23.69
CA GLN A 98 -0.84 16.46 24.74
C GLN A 98 0.53 15.89 25.11
N TYR A 99 0.79 14.60 24.82
CA TYR A 99 2.08 13.94 24.97
C TYR A 99 2.57 13.35 23.63
N PRO A 100 3.89 13.18 23.42
CA PRO A 100 4.47 12.59 22.21
C PRO A 100 3.91 11.20 21.87
N ARG A 101 3.90 10.83 20.59
CA ARG A 101 3.41 9.52 20.10
C ARG A 101 4.36 8.38 20.45
N SER A 102 5.64 8.69 20.60
CA SER A 102 6.71 7.86 21.15
C SER A 102 6.65 7.65 22.67
N ALA A 103 5.81 8.38 23.43
CA ALA A 103 5.75 8.27 24.89
C ALA A 103 5.43 6.85 25.43
N PRO A 104 4.57 6.03 24.81
CA PRO A 104 4.33 4.64 25.22
C PRO A 104 5.54 3.71 25.08
N GLU A 105 6.48 4.03 24.18
CA GLU A 105 7.72 3.28 23.99
C GLU A 105 8.81 3.80 24.93
N GLN A 106 8.92 5.13 25.10
CA GLN A 106 9.80 5.75 26.11
C GLN A 106 9.46 5.31 27.55
N PHE A 107 8.17 5.11 27.85
CA PHE A 107 7.75 4.45 29.09
C PHE A 107 8.35 3.05 29.23
N ARG A 108 8.33 2.21 28.17
CA ARG A 108 8.91 0.86 28.22
C ARG A 108 10.43 0.88 28.34
N LEU A 109 11.07 1.89 27.75
CA LEU A 109 12.51 2.13 27.87
C LEU A 109 12.92 2.50 29.30
N GLU A 110 12.31 3.53 29.89
CA GLU A 110 12.67 3.99 31.24
C GLU A 110 12.16 3.04 32.35
N PHE A 111 11.04 2.35 32.13
CA PHE A 111 10.30 1.67 33.21
C PHE A 111 9.96 0.19 32.96
N GLY A 112 10.32 -0.36 31.80
CA GLY A 112 10.10 -1.76 31.42
C GLY A 112 8.63 -2.10 31.17
N ALA A 113 8.21 -3.31 31.54
CA ALA A 113 6.80 -3.69 31.51
C ALA A 113 5.96 -2.92 32.54
N LEU A 114 4.64 -2.87 32.29
CA LEU A 114 3.66 -2.48 33.31
C LEU A 114 3.78 -3.38 34.53
N ARG A 115 3.87 -2.78 35.71
CA ARG A 115 3.76 -3.49 36.99
C ARG A 115 2.28 -3.72 37.28
N ARG A 116 1.88 -4.98 37.18
CA ARG A 116 0.57 -5.51 37.59
C ARG A 116 0.78 -6.91 38.16
N ALA A 117 0.31 -7.15 39.38
CA ALA A 117 0.63 -8.38 40.11
C ALA A 117 -0.09 -9.67 39.65
N TRP A 118 -1.07 -9.63 38.72
CA TRP A 118 -2.17 -10.61 38.75
C TRP A 118 -2.58 -11.40 37.47
N ASP A 119 -2.07 -11.18 36.24
CA ASP A 119 -2.65 -11.76 35.00
C ASP A 119 -1.67 -12.52 34.05
N LYS A 120 -2.13 -13.62 33.39
CA LYS A 120 -1.39 -14.45 32.39
C LYS A 120 -2.28 -15.34 31.44
N THR A 121 -1.86 -15.46 30.17
CA THR A 121 -2.04 -16.56 29.13
C THR A 121 -3.07 -16.47 27.97
N LYS A 122 -2.71 -16.96 26.75
CA LYS A 122 -3.53 -17.10 25.49
C LYS A 122 -2.95 -18.10 24.43
N PRO A 123 -3.81 -18.85 23.68
CA PRO A 123 -3.65 -19.26 22.24
C PRO A 123 -5.01 -19.28 21.45
N ALA A 124 -5.26 -19.77 20.21
CA ALA A 124 -4.62 -19.87 18.86
C ALA A 124 -5.60 -20.65 17.89
N ALA A 125 -5.60 -20.67 16.53
CA ALA A 125 -5.21 -19.80 15.39
C ALA A 125 -5.64 -20.44 14.01
N LYS A 126 -5.45 -19.78 12.84
CA LYS A 126 -5.55 -20.23 11.39
C LYS A 126 -6.92 -20.29 10.66
N LYS A 127 -7.00 -20.22 9.30
CA LYS A 127 -6.24 -19.46 8.24
C LYS A 127 -6.96 -19.52 6.86
N GLY A 128 -6.76 -18.47 6.04
CA GLY A 128 -6.73 -18.51 4.55
C GLY A 128 -7.48 -17.38 3.83
N ASP A 129 -7.59 -17.33 2.50
CA ASP A 129 -6.73 -17.68 1.33
C ASP A 129 -7.56 -17.30 0.05
N THR A 130 -7.10 -16.95 -1.17
CA THR A 130 -5.80 -16.63 -1.84
C THR A 130 -6.11 -15.74 -3.09
N ALA A 131 -5.13 -15.14 -3.79
CA ALA A 131 -5.33 -14.31 -5.00
C ALA A 131 -4.09 -14.30 -5.96
N ILE A 132 -3.73 -13.14 -6.54
CA ILE A 132 -2.58 -12.87 -7.43
C ILE A 132 -1.26 -13.49 -6.91
N GLU A 133 -0.33 -13.83 -7.83
CA GLU A 133 0.99 -14.43 -7.54
C GLU A 133 1.95 -13.46 -6.84
N LEU A 134 1.71 -13.27 -5.55
CA LEU A 134 2.72 -12.88 -4.57
C LEU A 134 3.77 -14.00 -4.48
N GLU A 135 5.03 -13.71 -4.81
CA GLU A 135 6.11 -14.71 -4.73
C GLU A 135 6.48 -15.06 -3.27
N ALA A 136 6.42 -14.09 -2.34
CA ALA A 136 6.59 -14.34 -0.91
C ALA A 136 6.01 -13.25 0.00
N ASN A 137 5.51 -13.67 1.18
CA ASN A 137 5.29 -12.84 2.37
C ASN A 137 6.36 -13.20 3.41
N ASN A 138 7.51 -12.53 3.39
CA ASN A 138 8.64 -12.87 4.24
C ASN A 138 8.57 -12.12 5.58
N ASN A 139 8.46 -12.86 6.69
CA ASN A 139 8.67 -12.31 8.03
C ASN A 139 10.16 -11.98 8.20
N VAL A 140 10.48 -10.69 8.17
CA VAL A 140 11.85 -10.18 8.25
C VAL A 140 12.33 -10.08 9.69
N SER A 141 11.46 -9.63 10.59
CA SER A 141 11.81 -9.46 12.01
C SER A 141 12.17 -10.78 12.70
N GLY A 142 11.51 -11.88 12.34
CA GLY A 142 11.57 -13.19 13.04
C GLY A 142 10.94 -13.18 14.45
N GLU A 143 11.10 -12.07 15.17
CA GLU A 143 10.60 -11.78 16.49
C GLU A 143 9.29 -10.97 16.47
N ARG A 144 8.58 -11.00 17.60
CA ARG A 144 7.37 -10.20 17.83
C ARG A 144 7.76 -8.74 18.09
N TYR A 145 6.76 -7.85 18.08
CA TYR A 145 6.89 -6.39 18.24
C TYR A 145 7.42 -5.63 17.01
N GLY A 146 7.52 -6.29 15.84
CA GLY A 146 7.83 -5.59 14.59
C GLY A 146 6.68 -4.70 14.13
N ALA A 147 6.90 -3.39 14.05
CA ALA A 147 5.95 -2.35 13.60
C ALA A 147 6.67 -1.05 13.22
N GLU A 148 6.01 -0.11 12.52
CA GLU A 148 6.57 1.17 12.00
C GLU A 148 7.89 0.94 11.24
N SER A 149 7.78 0.72 9.93
CA SER A 149 8.87 0.12 9.15
C SER A 149 9.09 0.81 7.83
N ALA A 150 10.35 1.08 7.51
CA ALA A 150 10.78 1.59 6.21
C ALA A 150 11.69 0.58 5.52
N ILE A 151 11.71 0.63 4.20
CA ILE A 151 12.43 -0.27 3.31
C ILE A 151 13.07 0.55 2.19
N ALA A 152 14.31 0.24 1.83
CA ALA A 152 14.99 0.90 0.72
C ALA A 152 15.82 -0.12 -0.08
N VAL A 153 15.89 0.06 -1.40
CA VAL A 153 16.65 -0.81 -2.30
C VAL A 153 17.84 -0.04 -2.87
N HIS A 154 18.98 -0.71 -2.98
CA HIS A 154 20.19 -0.12 -3.56
C HIS A 154 19.95 0.28 -5.02
N PRO A 155 20.19 1.54 -5.42
CA PRO A 155 19.64 2.13 -6.66
C PRO A 155 20.10 1.42 -7.94
N THR A 156 21.27 0.81 -7.92
CA THR A 156 21.87 0.08 -9.05
C THR A 156 21.98 -1.43 -8.86
N ASN A 157 21.47 -1.99 -7.75
CA ASN A 157 21.58 -3.43 -7.45
C ASN A 157 20.33 -3.96 -6.71
N PRO A 158 19.34 -4.53 -7.43
CA PRO A 158 18.05 -4.94 -6.85
C PRO A 158 18.14 -6.07 -5.82
N ASP A 159 19.27 -6.80 -5.75
CA ASP A 159 19.49 -7.85 -4.75
C ASP A 159 19.86 -7.30 -3.36
N LEU A 160 20.35 -6.06 -3.27
CA LEU A 160 20.69 -5.39 -2.01
C LEU A 160 19.50 -4.56 -1.49
N VAL A 161 18.94 -4.98 -0.36
CA VAL A 161 17.76 -4.34 0.26
C VAL A 161 17.99 -4.16 1.75
N ILE A 162 17.59 -3.02 2.30
CA ILE A 162 17.63 -2.72 3.74
C ILE A 162 16.22 -2.45 4.28
N VAL A 163 15.97 -2.86 5.52
CA VAL A 163 14.74 -2.63 6.27
C VAL A 163 15.09 -2.16 7.67
N GLY A 164 14.47 -1.07 8.11
CA GLY A 164 14.42 -0.65 9.50
C GLY A 164 13.03 -0.89 10.07
N THR A 165 12.94 -1.31 11.33
CA THR A 165 11.66 -1.54 12.03
C THR A 165 11.82 -1.34 13.55
N ASN A 166 10.77 -0.87 14.23
CA ASN A 166 10.75 -0.91 15.69
C ASN A 166 10.75 -2.38 16.14
N GLY A 167 11.49 -2.70 17.20
CA GLY A 167 11.50 -4.04 17.78
C GLY A 167 12.06 -4.04 19.20
N VAL A 168 11.91 -5.14 19.94
CA VAL A 168 12.46 -5.24 21.30
C VAL A 168 13.93 -5.66 21.28
N ASP A 169 14.63 -5.41 22.38
CA ASP A 169 15.93 -6.02 22.67
C ASP A 169 15.81 -7.54 22.93
N ALA A 170 16.95 -8.22 23.07
CA ALA A 170 16.99 -9.68 23.30
C ALA A 170 16.32 -10.13 24.62
N ASN A 171 16.06 -9.23 25.57
CA ASN A 171 15.30 -9.53 26.79
C ASN A 171 13.77 -9.33 26.63
N GLY A 172 13.31 -8.73 25.53
CA GLY A 172 11.90 -8.43 25.28
C GLY A 172 11.35 -7.22 26.03
N VAL A 173 12.22 -6.29 26.47
CA VAL A 173 11.89 -5.19 27.40
C VAL A 173 11.99 -3.82 26.74
N THR A 174 13.02 -3.60 25.93
CA THR A 174 13.50 -2.27 25.51
C THR A 174 13.22 -2.09 24.02
N SER A 175 12.31 -1.18 23.64
CA SER A 175 11.99 -0.90 22.23
C SER A 175 13.09 -0.08 21.57
N ARG A 176 13.72 -0.62 20.51
CA ARG A 176 14.82 0.01 19.75
C ARG A 176 14.63 -0.28 18.26
N GLN A 177 15.20 0.55 17.40
CA GLN A 177 15.26 0.23 15.98
C GLN A 177 16.14 -1.01 15.74
N ARG A 178 15.61 -1.95 14.96
CA ARG A 178 16.36 -3.09 14.42
C ARG A 178 16.48 -2.96 12.91
N HIS A 179 17.66 -3.28 12.40
CA HIS A 179 17.95 -3.27 10.98
C HIS A 179 18.20 -4.67 10.45
N TYR A 180 17.67 -4.91 9.26
CA TYR A 180 17.81 -6.15 8.52
C TYR A 180 18.22 -5.80 7.10
N TYR A 181 19.09 -6.61 6.51
CA TYR A 181 19.52 -6.48 5.14
C TYR A 181 19.31 -7.79 4.39
N SER A 182 19.24 -7.69 3.07
CA SER A 182 19.17 -8.82 2.15
C SER A 182 20.24 -8.64 1.08
N THR A 183 20.78 -9.76 0.62
CA THR A 183 21.78 -9.85 -0.44
C THR A 183 21.32 -10.77 -1.59
N ASP A 184 20.01 -11.01 -1.67
CA ASP A 184 19.36 -11.90 -2.63
C ASP A 184 17.96 -11.42 -3.05
N GLY A 185 17.70 -10.11 -3.00
CA GLY A 185 16.45 -9.51 -3.47
C GLY A 185 15.28 -9.69 -2.51
N GLY A 186 15.55 -9.70 -1.20
CA GLY A 186 14.55 -9.88 -0.15
C GLY A 186 14.03 -11.31 -0.01
N ARG A 187 14.72 -12.31 -0.58
CA ARG A 187 14.34 -13.73 -0.52
C ARG A 187 14.76 -14.34 0.82
N THR A 188 15.94 -13.96 1.33
CA THR A 188 16.38 -14.17 2.70
C THR A 188 16.81 -12.85 3.34
N TRP A 189 16.79 -12.82 4.68
CA TRP A 189 17.05 -11.63 5.48
C TRP A 189 18.03 -11.93 6.60
N GLN A 190 18.94 -10.99 6.82
CA GLN A 190 20.08 -11.09 7.72
C GLN A 190 20.01 -9.89 8.68
N PRO A 191 20.06 -10.10 10.01
CA PRO A 191 19.99 -8.98 10.95
C PRO A 191 21.35 -8.26 11.03
N ALA A 192 21.33 -6.94 11.00
CA ALA A 192 22.52 -6.11 11.13
C ALA A 192 23.24 -6.40 12.47
N ALA A 193 24.58 -6.35 12.46
CA ALA A 193 25.46 -6.55 13.61
C ALA A 193 25.14 -7.77 14.50
N GLY A 194 24.52 -8.83 13.94
CA GLY A 194 24.12 -10.01 14.70
C GLY A 194 22.85 -9.84 15.54
N ALA A 195 21.88 -9.05 15.06
CA ALA A 195 20.61 -8.71 15.73
C ALA A 195 20.73 -7.80 16.97
N ALA A 196 21.86 -7.09 17.11
CA ALA A 196 21.94 -5.96 18.02
C ALA A 196 21.09 -4.79 17.47
N PRO A 197 20.12 -4.24 18.24
CA PRO A 197 19.44 -3.00 17.86
C PRO A 197 20.42 -1.81 17.84
N LEU A 198 20.06 -0.71 17.16
CA LEU A 198 20.96 0.45 17.09
C LEU A 198 21.26 1.02 18.49
N PRO A 199 22.54 1.27 18.84
CA PRO A 199 22.91 1.77 20.15
C PRO A 199 22.24 3.12 20.47
N ASN A 200 21.40 3.13 21.51
CA ASN A 200 20.62 4.28 21.95
C ASN A 200 19.69 4.91 20.88
N SER A 201 19.13 4.09 19.98
CA SER A 201 17.89 4.43 19.25
C SER A 201 16.63 4.03 20.04
N CYS A 202 15.51 4.71 19.88
CA CYS A 202 14.20 4.25 20.34
C CYS A 202 13.34 3.67 19.20
N CYS A 203 13.04 4.47 18.18
CA CYS A 203 11.83 4.31 17.38
C CYS A 203 12.00 4.91 15.98
N ASP A 204 10.97 4.77 15.13
CA ASP A 204 10.72 5.55 13.91
C ASP A 204 11.76 5.42 12.76
N PRO A 205 12.11 4.19 12.34
CA PRO A 205 13.08 3.99 11.28
C PRO A 205 12.58 4.49 9.92
N THR A 206 13.42 5.33 9.32
CA THR A 206 13.40 5.75 7.93
C THR A 206 14.74 5.39 7.29
N MET A 207 14.72 4.90 6.04
CA MET A 207 15.85 4.24 5.37
C MET A 207 16.02 4.78 3.95
N ASP A 208 17.26 4.98 3.50
CA ASP A 208 17.54 5.32 2.09
C ASP A 208 18.98 4.94 1.68
N TRP A 209 19.40 5.27 0.46
CA TRP A 209 20.74 5.05 -0.09
C TRP A 209 21.32 6.33 -0.72
N SER A 210 22.65 6.41 -0.80
CA SER A 210 23.31 7.38 -1.70
C SER A 210 22.97 7.07 -3.17
N PRO A 211 23.01 8.06 -4.08
CA PRO A 211 22.58 7.87 -5.47
C PRO A 211 23.38 6.82 -6.26
N ASP A 212 24.63 6.57 -5.86
CA ASP A 212 25.52 5.54 -6.40
C ASP A 212 25.39 4.17 -5.70
N GLY A 213 24.72 4.12 -4.54
CA GLY A 213 24.63 2.95 -3.67
C GLY A 213 25.85 2.71 -2.77
N GLN A 214 26.87 3.59 -2.77
CA GLN A 214 28.05 3.43 -1.90
C GLN A 214 27.69 3.36 -0.40
N TYR A 215 26.66 4.12 0.01
CA TYR A 215 26.24 4.23 1.39
C TYR A 215 24.76 3.91 1.54
N ALA A 216 24.43 3.14 2.58
CA ALA A 216 23.07 3.03 3.10
C ALA A 216 22.90 4.01 4.29
N TYR A 217 21.72 4.59 4.40
CA TYR A 217 21.38 5.62 5.39
C TYR A 217 20.17 5.21 6.24
N ALA A 218 20.18 5.63 7.50
CA ALA A 218 19.07 5.47 8.43
C ALA A 218 19.00 6.67 9.38
N ALA A 219 17.81 7.08 9.79
CA ALA A 219 17.61 8.02 10.90
C ALA A 219 16.78 7.40 12.02
N ALA A 220 16.99 7.89 13.25
CA ALA A 220 16.32 7.40 14.44
C ALA A 220 16.08 8.46 15.52
N LEU A 221 14.93 8.36 16.19
CA LEU A 221 14.72 8.90 17.51
C LEU A 221 15.74 8.30 18.46
N ALA A 222 16.38 9.16 19.24
CA ALA A 222 17.35 8.77 20.22
C ALA A 222 16.69 8.30 21.53
N GLU A 223 17.37 7.40 22.23
CA GLU A 223 17.01 6.93 23.56
C GLU A 223 17.44 7.97 24.62
N LEU A 224 16.89 9.19 24.52
CA LEU A 224 17.10 10.27 25.48
C LEU A 224 15.99 10.28 26.54
N SER A 225 16.36 10.49 27.81
CA SER A 225 15.43 10.55 28.94
C SER A 225 14.47 11.72 28.81
N GLY A 226 13.17 11.43 28.68
CA GLY A 226 12.13 12.43 28.38
C GLY A 226 11.78 12.58 26.89
N GLY A 227 12.48 11.87 26.00
CA GLY A 227 12.05 11.60 24.63
C GLY A 227 12.45 12.65 23.60
N GLY A 228 13.17 12.22 22.56
CA GLY A 228 13.60 13.05 21.44
C GLY A 228 15.10 12.88 21.13
N GLY A 229 15.65 13.78 20.32
CA GLY A 229 16.91 13.62 19.63
C GLY A 229 16.70 12.90 18.30
N VAL A 230 17.14 13.50 17.19
CA VAL A 230 17.16 12.85 15.86
C VAL A 230 18.61 12.54 15.49
N TRP A 231 18.94 11.26 15.37
CA TRP A 231 20.28 10.76 15.11
C TRP A 231 20.37 10.13 13.72
N PHE A 232 21.51 10.29 13.07
CA PHE A 232 21.74 9.81 11.71
C PHE A 232 22.84 8.76 11.66
N TYR A 233 22.59 7.70 10.92
CA TYR A 233 23.46 6.54 10.78
C TYR A 233 23.77 6.27 9.33
N ARG A 234 25.00 5.82 9.09
CA ARG A 234 25.46 5.35 7.79
C ARG A 234 26.02 3.94 7.91
N SER A 235 25.71 3.14 6.90
CA SER A 235 26.30 1.84 6.63
C SER A 235 27.24 1.99 5.44
N ASP A 236 28.50 1.61 5.62
CA ASP A 236 29.50 1.51 4.53
C ASP A 236 29.57 0.06 3.96
N ASP A 237 28.67 -0.85 4.38
CA ASP A 237 28.70 -2.29 4.09
C ASP A 237 27.32 -2.89 3.71
N ALA A 238 26.51 -2.12 2.99
CA ALA A 238 25.19 -2.52 2.46
C ALA A 238 24.14 -2.95 3.51
N GLY A 239 24.23 -2.39 4.72
CA GLY A 239 23.27 -2.55 5.81
C GLY A 239 23.67 -3.57 6.87
N ALA A 240 24.85 -4.19 6.73
CA ALA A 240 25.34 -5.22 7.64
C ALA A 240 25.83 -4.67 8.98
N SER A 241 26.36 -3.45 9.02
CA SER A 241 26.69 -2.69 10.23
C SER A 241 26.43 -1.20 10.07
N TRP A 242 26.18 -0.51 11.19
CA TRP A 242 25.68 0.87 11.18
C TRP A 242 26.46 1.76 12.15
N ASN A 243 27.02 2.85 11.63
CA ASN A 243 27.76 3.85 12.39
C ASN A 243 26.93 5.12 12.51
N ARG A 244 26.71 5.65 13.72
CA ARG A 244 26.09 6.97 13.91
C ARG A 244 27.09 8.06 13.50
N THR A 245 26.93 8.63 12.31
CA THR A 245 27.84 9.66 11.78
C THR A 245 27.48 11.06 12.26
N ALA A 246 26.20 11.34 12.51
CA ALA A 246 25.74 12.65 12.96
C ALA A 246 24.63 12.59 14.03
N ILE A 247 24.50 13.69 14.77
CA ILE A 247 23.37 14.02 15.63
C ILE A 247 22.71 15.23 14.98
N ILE A 248 21.57 15.03 14.32
CA ILE A 248 20.82 16.11 13.63
C ILE A 248 20.18 17.02 14.67
N SER A 249 19.67 16.42 15.75
CA SER A 249 19.16 17.13 16.92
C SER A 249 19.42 16.34 18.21
N SER A 250 19.55 17.07 19.31
CA SER A 250 19.55 16.56 20.68
C SER A 250 18.43 17.22 21.48
N GLY A 251 17.29 17.44 20.84
CA GLY A 251 16.12 18.09 21.42
C GLY A 251 15.33 17.14 22.34
N ASN A 252 14.19 17.63 22.81
CA ASN A 252 13.14 16.81 23.41
C ASN A 252 11.84 17.07 22.65
N PHE A 253 10.90 16.12 22.72
CA PHE A 253 9.65 16.09 21.94
C PHE A 253 9.86 16.05 20.43
N GLU A 254 10.85 15.26 20.04
CA GLU A 254 11.14 14.90 18.66
C GLU A 254 10.50 13.54 18.38
N ASP A 255 9.77 13.46 17.26
CA ASP A 255 8.90 12.34 16.89
C ASP A 255 8.64 12.38 15.37
N LYS A 256 8.31 11.22 14.78
CA LYS A 256 7.97 11.02 13.36
C LYS A 256 8.96 11.68 12.39
N GLU A 257 10.22 11.27 12.44
CA GLU A 257 11.20 11.60 11.41
C GLU A 257 10.98 10.80 10.11
N TYR A 258 11.30 11.41 8.97
CA TYR A 258 11.41 10.71 7.69
C TYR A 258 12.51 11.29 6.81
N MET A 259 13.06 10.47 5.91
CA MET A 259 14.22 10.77 5.08
C MET A 259 13.91 10.67 3.58
N HIS A 260 14.48 11.59 2.80
CA HIS A 260 14.59 11.49 1.34
C HIS A 260 15.99 11.88 0.91
N VAL A 261 16.63 11.07 0.07
CA VAL A 261 17.85 11.44 -0.66
C VAL A 261 17.49 11.80 -2.09
N ASP A 262 17.90 12.99 -2.53
CA ASP A 262 17.85 13.37 -3.95
C ASP A 262 18.84 12.50 -4.73
N LYS A 263 18.32 11.70 -5.67
CA LYS A 263 19.10 10.78 -6.52
C LYS A 263 19.06 11.17 -8.00
N PHE A 264 18.47 12.32 -8.35
CA PHE A 264 18.19 12.64 -9.74
C PHE A 264 19.36 13.36 -10.44
N ASN A 265 19.77 12.82 -11.60
CA ASN A 265 20.71 13.46 -12.53
C ASN A 265 22.02 13.97 -11.87
N CYS A 266 22.61 13.13 -11.02
CA CYS A 266 23.92 13.36 -10.40
C CYS A 266 24.99 13.67 -11.46
N GLY A 267 25.56 14.87 -11.36
CA GLY A 267 26.47 15.45 -12.36
C GLY A 267 25.90 16.65 -13.12
N VAL A 268 24.59 16.88 -13.05
CA VAL A 268 23.92 18.10 -13.54
C VAL A 268 23.16 18.80 -12.42
N ASN A 269 22.35 18.06 -11.66
CA ASN A 269 21.68 18.56 -10.46
C ASN A 269 22.73 18.82 -9.35
N PRO A 270 22.89 20.07 -8.84
CA PRO A 270 23.85 20.40 -7.78
C PRO A 270 23.40 19.95 -6.38
N HIS A 271 22.22 19.34 -6.26
CA HIS A 271 21.64 18.85 -5.02
C HIS A 271 21.46 17.32 -5.01
N CYS A 272 21.81 16.62 -6.10
CA CYS A 272 21.85 15.15 -6.10
C CYS A 272 22.93 14.65 -5.14
N GLY A 273 22.54 13.74 -4.24
CA GLY A 273 23.31 13.32 -3.07
C GLY A 273 22.96 14.06 -1.78
N ASN A 274 22.16 15.14 -1.84
CA ASN A 274 21.62 15.76 -0.63
C ASN A 274 20.69 14.79 0.10
N ILE A 275 20.90 14.65 1.40
CA ILE A 275 20.04 13.90 2.31
C ILE A 275 19.18 14.90 3.07
N TYR A 276 17.86 14.75 3.01
CA TYR A 276 16.88 15.52 3.76
C TYR A 276 16.26 14.67 4.85
N VAL A 277 16.18 15.19 6.07
CA VAL A 277 15.45 14.56 7.19
C VAL A 277 14.46 15.56 7.74
N THR A 278 13.15 15.24 7.67
CA THR A 278 12.07 16.00 8.33
C THR A 278 11.71 15.37 9.67
N TRP A 279 11.21 16.16 10.63
CA TRP A 279 10.62 15.73 11.91
C TRP A 279 9.89 16.91 12.57
N HIS A 280 9.24 16.71 13.73
CA HIS A 280 8.70 17.81 14.53
C HIS A 280 9.42 18.00 15.88
N VAL A 281 9.38 19.21 16.44
CA VAL A 281 9.73 19.49 17.85
C VAL A 281 8.50 20.04 18.55
N GLY A 282 7.83 19.26 19.39
CA GLY A 282 6.58 19.66 20.03
C GLY A 282 5.51 20.12 19.03
N ASN A 283 5.29 19.32 17.97
CA ASN A 283 4.43 19.59 16.81
C ASN A 283 4.90 20.76 15.92
N SER A 284 6.05 21.39 16.16
CA SER A 284 6.60 22.43 15.29
C SER A 284 7.56 21.82 14.27
N MET A 285 7.25 21.95 12.98
CA MET A 285 7.99 21.25 11.91
C MET A 285 9.44 21.70 11.72
N ARG A 286 10.32 20.74 11.43
CA ARG A 286 11.75 20.91 11.12
C ARG A 286 12.09 20.18 9.83
N LEU A 287 13.13 20.64 9.15
CA LEU A 287 13.81 19.86 8.13
C LEU A 287 15.30 20.16 8.21
N SER A 288 16.14 19.15 8.11
CA SER A 288 17.59 19.30 8.06
C SER A 288 18.15 18.65 6.81
N ARG A 289 19.18 19.27 6.24
CA ARG A 289 19.87 18.74 5.06
C ARG A 289 21.33 18.43 5.34
N SER A 290 21.86 17.43 4.66
CA SER A 290 23.29 17.11 4.55
C SER A 290 23.69 17.13 3.08
N ASP A 291 24.79 17.78 2.74
CA ASP A 291 25.47 17.71 1.43
C ASP A 291 26.85 17.03 1.49
N ASP A 292 27.17 16.32 2.59
CA ASP A 292 28.47 15.70 2.85
C ASP A 292 28.42 14.18 3.15
N ASN A 293 27.39 13.49 2.63
CA ASN A 293 27.10 12.07 2.89
C ASN A 293 26.87 11.74 4.38
N GLY A 294 26.15 12.64 5.06
CA GLY A 294 25.63 12.46 6.42
C GLY A 294 26.67 12.66 7.51
N ALA A 295 27.72 13.43 7.26
CA ALA A 295 28.75 13.78 8.25
C ALA A 295 28.38 15.04 9.05
N SER A 296 27.63 15.98 8.45
CA SER A 296 27.07 17.15 9.13
C SER A 296 25.72 17.56 8.54
N PHE A 297 24.93 18.30 9.33
CA PHE A 297 23.54 18.62 8.99
C PHE A 297 23.21 20.09 9.30
N THR A 298 22.46 20.73 8.40
CA THR A 298 22.00 22.12 8.52
C THR A 298 20.48 22.17 8.62
N THR A 299 19.96 22.55 9.80
CA THR A 299 18.52 22.49 10.13
C THR A 299 17.79 23.80 9.84
N PHE A 300 16.81 23.75 8.95
CA PHE A 300 15.80 24.78 8.75
C PHE A 300 14.65 24.65 9.78
N VAL A 301 14.08 25.80 10.16
CA VAL A 301 12.99 25.90 11.13
C VAL A 301 11.88 26.77 10.53
N HIS A 302 10.69 26.18 10.35
CA HIS A 302 9.51 26.92 9.91
C HIS A 302 9.14 28.04 10.89
N GLN A 303 8.80 29.20 10.34
CA GLN A 303 8.35 30.36 11.13
C GLN A 303 6.85 30.27 11.43
N ASP A 304 6.43 30.86 12.55
CA ASP A 304 5.11 30.70 13.17
C ASP A 304 4.80 29.25 13.61
N SER A 305 3.76 29.09 14.43
CA SER A 305 3.40 27.81 15.07
C SER A 305 2.66 26.85 14.13
N GLN A 306 3.28 26.51 13.01
CA GLN A 306 2.78 25.54 12.03
C GLN A 306 2.86 24.14 12.66
N SER A 307 1.71 23.50 12.82
CA SER A 307 1.47 22.46 13.84
C SER A 307 1.45 21.05 13.23
N GLY A 308 2.57 20.60 12.67
CA GLY A 308 2.68 19.33 11.95
C GLY A 308 3.19 18.14 12.76
N ILE A 309 2.80 16.93 12.33
CA ILE A 309 3.31 15.61 12.76
C ILE A 309 3.18 14.66 11.56
N GLY A 310 4.09 13.70 11.35
CA GLY A 310 3.96 12.71 10.27
C GLY A 310 4.03 13.35 8.89
N SER A 311 5.07 14.14 8.72
CA SER A 311 5.52 14.82 7.51
C SER A 311 6.30 13.91 6.58
N ASP A 312 6.42 14.32 5.32
CA ASP A 312 7.30 13.68 4.33
C ASP A 312 7.97 14.73 3.43
N VAL A 313 8.97 14.32 2.65
CA VAL A 313 9.82 15.19 1.83
C VAL A 313 10.17 14.54 0.50
N THR A 314 10.17 15.32 -0.58
CA THR A 314 10.59 14.89 -1.92
C THR A 314 11.26 16.04 -2.69
N SER A 315 11.80 15.78 -3.88
CA SER A 315 12.42 16.81 -4.74
C SER A 315 12.05 16.62 -6.22
N ASP A 316 12.23 17.66 -7.05
CA ASP A 316 12.09 17.59 -8.52
C ASP A 316 13.44 17.36 -9.25
N GLU A 317 13.42 17.34 -10.58
CA GLU A 317 14.64 17.20 -11.39
C GLU A 317 15.66 18.34 -11.24
N ASN A 318 15.23 19.49 -10.72
CA ASN A 318 16.02 20.71 -10.55
C ASN A 318 16.60 20.83 -9.13
N GLY A 319 16.31 19.88 -8.24
CA GLY A 319 16.69 19.94 -6.82
C GLY A 319 15.82 20.90 -5.99
N VAL A 320 14.63 21.28 -6.49
CA VAL A 320 13.61 21.98 -5.69
C VAL A 320 13.06 21.00 -4.67
N VAL A 321 13.07 21.37 -3.39
CA VAL A 321 12.68 20.49 -2.28
C VAL A 321 11.28 20.85 -1.80
N TYR A 322 10.42 19.84 -1.70
CA TYR A 322 9.05 19.95 -1.22
C TYR A 322 8.92 19.22 0.12
N HIS A 323 8.56 19.97 1.15
CA HIS A 323 8.32 19.45 2.50
C HIS A 323 6.81 19.50 2.75
N PHE A 324 6.19 18.34 2.96
CA PHE A 324 4.75 18.18 3.22
C PHE A 324 4.47 17.80 4.68
N TRP A 325 3.37 18.31 5.25
CA TRP A 325 2.86 17.87 6.55
C TRP A 325 1.35 18.11 6.71
N PRO A 326 0.67 17.30 7.54
CA PRO A 326 -0.71 17.53 7.98
C PRO A 326 -0.75 18.44 9.22
N GLU A 327 -1.62 19.44 9.24
CA GLU A 327 -1.82 20.35 10.38
C GLU A 327 -2.72 19.73 11.46
N THR A 328 -2.17 19.53 12.66
CA THR A 328 -2.80 18.88 13.83
C THR A 328 -4.07 19.53 14.36
N GLN A 329 -4.30 20.80 14.01
CA GLN A 329 -5.45 21.59 14.51
C GLN A 329 -6.32 22.16 13.38
N ALA A 330 -5.77 22.34 12.16
CA ALA A 330 -6.42 23.14 11.12
C ALA A 330 -7.29 22.34 10.14
N ARG A 331 -7.14 21.00 10.08
CA ARG A 331 -7.68 20.14 8.99
C ARG A 331 -7.12 20.50 7.62
N LEU A 332 -5.82 20.76 7.54
CA LEU A 332 -5.15 21.07 6.28
C LEU A 332 -4.05 20.06 6.03
N LEU A 333 -3.90 19.63 4.77
CA LEU A 333 -2.61 19.19 4.27
C LEU A 333 -1.89 20.39 3.69
N THR A 334 -0.63 20.56 4.08
CA THR A 334 0.18 21.74 3.77
C THR A 334 1.56 21.34 3.30
N PHE A 335 2.21 22.25 2.57
CA PHE A 335 3.58 22.07 2.11
C PHE A 335 4.34 23.39 2.07
N ALA A 336 5.65 23.32 1.97
CA ALA A 336 6.51 24.44 1.64
C ALA A 336 7.58 24.03 0.63
N VAL A 337 8.11 25.01 -0.09
CA VAL A 337 9.04 24.83 -1.21
C VAL A 337 10.37 25.51 -0.87
N SER A 338 11.49 24.83 -1.10
CA SER A 338 12.83 25.41 -1.15
C SER A 338 13.39 25.28 -2.56
N THR A 339 13.91 26.38 -3.11
CA THR A 339 14.57 26.43 -4.43
C THR A 339 16.10 26.60 -4.31
N ASP A 340 16.64 26.32 -3.12
CA ASP A 340 18.05 26.42 -2.77
C ASP A 340 18.57 25.14 -2.06
N GLY A 341 18.06 23.99 -2.49
CA GLY A 341 18.49 22.68 -2.03
C GLY A 341 18.21 22.41 -0.55
N GLY A 342 17.12 22.94 -0.01
CA GLY A 342 16.68 22.77 1.38
C GLY A 342 17.28 23.76 2.39
N LEU A 343 17.95 24.84 1.96
CA LEU A 343 18.52 25.84 2.87
C LEU A 343 17.45 26.79 3.44
N ASN A 344 16.54 27.29 2.60
CA ASN A 344 15.45 28.18 2.98
C ASN A 344 14.14 27.75 2.32
N PHE A 345 13.05 27.70 3.09
CA PHE A 345 11.71 27.43 2.56
C PHE A 345 10.87 28.71 2.48
N GLY A 346 10.04 28.78 1.45
CA GLY A 346 8.99 29.79 1.33
C GLY A 346 7.86 29.62 2.36
N PRO A 347 6.85 30.51 2.37
CA PRO A 347 5.70 30.38 3.25
C PRO A 347 4.91 29.10 2.95
N ARG A 348 4.20 28.57 3.97
CA ARG A 348 3.35 27.39 3.79
C ARG A 348 2.24 27.64 2.77
N GLN A 349 1.94 26.61 2.01
CA GLN A 349 0.88 26.51 1.03
C GLN A 349 -0.06 25.35 1.40
N THR A 350 -1.28 25.37 0.90
CA THR A 350 -2.30 24.34 1.19
C THR A 350 -2.44 23.39 0.00
N VAL A 351 -2.46 22.08 0.28
CA VAL A 351 -2.82 21.04 -0.69
C VAL A 351 -4.33 20.84 -0.71
N THR A 352 -4.94 20.61 0.45
CA THR A 352 -6.40 20.42 0.61
C THR A 352 -6.85 20.57 2.07
N GLU A 353 -8.16 20.72 2.29
CA GLU A 353 -8.77 20.41 3.59
C GLU A 353 -8.90 18.89 3.79
N THR A 354 -8.91 18.44 5.06
CA THR A 354 -9.19 17.05 5.47
C THR A 354 -10.55 16.94 6.17
N ASN A 355 -11.22 15.79 6.02
CA ASN A 355 -12.43 15.51 6.80
C ASN A 355 -12.09 15.24 8.26
N ALA A 356 -11.08 14.39 8.50
CA ALA A 356 -10.54 14.12 9.83
C ALA A 356 -9.94 15.39 10.44
N SER A 357 -10.10 15.62 11.76
CA SER A 357 -9.41 16.71 12.46
C SER A 357 -7.90 16.55 12.40
N PHE A 358 -7.44 15.32 12.65
CA PHE A 358 -6.04 14.88 12.68
C PHE A 358 -5.98 13.38 12.98
N ILE A 359 -6.77 12.91 13.96
CA ILE A 359 -6.79 11.52 14.46
C ILE A 359 -8.21 11.04 14.80
N TYR A 360 -8.53 9.81 14.41
CA TYR A 360 -9.89 9.26 14.45
C TYR A 360 -9.89 7.75 14.74
N ASN A 361 -11.02 7.23 15.23
CA ASN A 361 -11.13 5.83 15.66
C ASN A 361 -11.70 4.95 14.53
N ILE A 362 -11.03 3.84 14.26
CA ILE A 362 -11.55 2.72 13.45
C ILE A 362 -11.41 1.41 14.26
N PRO A 363 -12.31 0.41 14.11
CA PRO A 363 -12.38 -0.69 15.07
C PRO A 363 -11.14 -1.60 15.11
N SER A 364 -10.38 -1.69 14.01
CA SER A 364 -9.11 -2.41 13.93
C SER A 364 -7.94 -1.71 14.64
N PHE A 365 -8.05 -0.40 14.87
CA PHE A 365 -6.96 0.51 15.28
C PHE A 365 -7.46 1.48 16.36
N ASP A 366 -8.30 0.98 17.27
CA ASP A 366 -9.14 1.73 18.19
C ASP A 366 -8.43 2.29 19.43
N ARG A 367 -7.22 1.80 19.76
CA ARG A 367 -6.40 2.26 20.90
C ARG A 367 -5.36 3.30 20.48
N ARG A 368 -4.61 3.03 19.40
CA ARG A 368 -3.54 3.90 18.87
C ARG A 368 -4.07 4.97 17.91
N LEU A 369 -5.23 4.70 17.29
CA LEU A 369 -6.02 5.55 16.40
C LEU A 369 -5.42 5.79 15.02
N ALA A 370 -6.30 5.73 14.00
CA ALA A 370 -5.96 6.15 12.65
C ALA A 370 -5.55 7.61 12.66
N PHE A 371 -4.45 7.89 11.97
CA PHE A 371 -3.73 9.16 12.00
C PHE A 371 -3.55 9.64 10.57
N VAL A 372 -3.91 10.89 10.29
CA VAL A 372 -3.61 11.53 9.01
C VAL A 372 -2.11 11.86 8.96
N HIS A 373 -1.27 10.92 8.52
CA HIS A 373 0.07 11.22 8.00
C HIS A 373 0.04 11.42 6.48
N VAL A 374 1.14 11.90 5.93
CA VAL A 374 1.36 11.96 4.48
C VAL A 374 2.50 11.04 4.05
N SER A 375 2.45 10.59 2.79
CA SER A 375 3.56 10.02 2.03
C SER A 375 3.65 10.80 0.71
N ALA A 376 4.83 11.27 0.34
CA ALA A 376 5.04 12.24 -0.73
C ALA A 376 6.08 11.77 -1.76
N ALA A 377 5.86 12.09 -3.03
CA ALA A 377 6.77 11.71 -4.11
C ALA A 377 6.64 12.65 -5.32
N THR A 378 7.65 12.64 -6.18
CA THR A 378 7.66 13.33 -7.48
C THR A 378 7.87 12.30 -8.59
N ASP A 379 7.14 12.41 -9.71
CA ASP A 379 7.47 11.62 -10.89
C ASP A 379 8.75 12.14 -11.55
N LEU A 380 9.80 11.30 -11.53
CA LEU A 380 11.11 11.56 -12.10
C LEU A 380 11.45 10.59 -13.26
N SER A 381 10.44 9.97 -13.86
CA SER A 381 10.59 8.98 -14.94
C SER A 381 11.01 9.57 -16.30
N GLY A 382 10.90 10.89 -16.48
CA GLY A 382 10.96 11.52 -17.81
C GLY A 382 9.71 11.23 -18.67
N GLY A 383 8.65 10.68 -18.09
CA GLY A 383 7.39 10.36 -18.75
C GLY A 383 6.45 11.55 -18.92
N ALA A 384 5.20 11.28 -19.27
CA ALA A 384 4.18 12.29 -19.56
C ALA A 384 3.77 13.14 -18.33
N TYR A 385 4.17 12.74 -17.12
CA TYR A 385 3.87 13.41 -15.86
C TYR A 385 5.15 13.83 -15.10
N HIS A 386 6.30 13.92 -15.78
CA HIS A 386 7.57 14.30 -15.15
C HIS A 386 7.49 15.64 -14.39
N ASN A 387 8.08 15.67 -13.19
CA ASN A 387 7.94 16.68 -12.14
C ASN A 387 6.53 16.85 -11.51
N ARG A 388 5.53 16.01 -11.85
CA ARG A 388 4.25 15.99 -11.12
C ARG A 388 4.51 15.57 -9.67
N MET A 389 4.09 16.42 -8.75
CA MET A 389 4.12 16.12 -7.31
C MET A 389 2.91 15.28 -6.92
N TYR A 390 3.10 14.38 -5.96
CA TYR A 390 2.08 13.53 -5.39
C TYR A 390 2.07 13.58 -3.88
N LEU A 391 0.88 13.45 -3.29
CA LEU A 391 0.68 13.30 -1.85
C LEU A 391 -0.39 12.24 -1.58
N CYS A 392 -0.06 11.21 -0.79
CA CYS A 392 -0.99 10.19 -0.35
C CYS A 392 -1.22 10.27 1.17
N TRP A 393 -2.47 10.08 1.60
CA TRP A 393 -2.85 10.08 3.01
C TRP A 393 -4.12 9.25 3.23
N ASN A 394 -4.39 8.87 4.49
CA ASN A 394 -5.73 8.42 4.87
C ASN A 394 -6.57 9.54 5.48
N ASP A 395 -7.85 9.56 5.19
CA ASP A 395 -8.82 10.55 5.66
C ASP A 395 -10.12 9.88 6.12
N HIS A 396 -10.89 10.59 6.92
CA HIS A 396 -12.18 10.08 7.39
C HIS A 396 -13.27 10.29 6.32
N SER A 397 -14.24 9.39 6.23
CA SER A 397 -15.30 9.44 5.21
C SER A 397 -16.31 10.59 5.42
N VAL A 398 -16.31 11.21 6.59
CA VAL A 398 -17.15 12.35 6.97
C VAL A 398 -16.36 13.35 7.82
N VAL A 399 -16.75 14.62 7.79
CA VAL A 399 -16.11 15.67 8.60
C VAL A 399 -16.21 15.36 10.09
N GLY A 400 -15.07 15.36 10.79
CA GLY A 400 -14.94 15.00 12.21
C GLY A 400 -14.17 13.70 12.42
N ASN A 401 -14.24 13.13 13.64
CA ASN A 401 -13.42 11.98 14.06
C ASN A 401 -14.22 10.78 14.60
N VAL A 402 -15.55 10.80 14.41
CA VAL A 402 -16.49 9.84 15.04
C VAL A 402 -17.58 9.46 14.04
N GLY A 403 -17.69 8.16 13.76
CA GLY A 403 -18.72 7.58 12.89
C GLY A 403 -18.43 7.79 11.40
N GLY A 404 -18.49 6.72 10.61
CA GLY A 404 -17.98 6.68 9.23
C GLY A 404 -16.88 5.62 9.09
N THR A 405 -16.02 5.79 8.11
CA THR A 405 -14.88 4.92 7.83
C THR A 405 -13.59 5.69 7.52
N SER A 406 -12.46 5.00 7.57
CA SER A 406 -11.21 5.48 6.96
C SER A 406 -11.19 5.22 5.46
N LEU A 407 -10.67 6.17 4.68
CA LEU A 407 -10.46 6.12 3.23
C LEU A 407 -9.00 6.47 2.93
N VAL A 408 -8.46 6.04 1.79
CA VAL A 408 -7.18 6.56 1.28
C VAL A 408 -7.46 7.59 0.19
N ARG A 409 -6.64 8.63 0.10
CA ARG A 409 -6.68 9.64 -0.96
C ARG A 409 -5.30 9.82 -1.56
N VAL A 410 -5.26 10.24 -2.83
CA VAL A 410 -4.06 10.73 -3.50
C VAL A 410 -4.37 12.08 -4.10
N ALA A 411 -3.51 13.05 -3.88
CA ALA A 411 -3.51 14.33 -4.57
C ALA A 411 -2.32 14.42 -5.52
N TYR A 412 -2.48 15.15 -6.63
CA TYR A 412 -1.38 15.46 -7.53
C TYR A 412 -1.45 16.90 -8.08
N SER A 413 -0.29 17.45 -8.44
CA SER A 413 -0.16 18.80 -8.99
C SER A 413 0.84 18.86 -10.15
N ASP A 414 0.43 19.54 -11.22
CA ASP A 414 1.21 19.78 -12.45
C ASP A 414 1.87 21.18 -12.48
N ASP A 415 1.61 22.04 -11.50
CA ASP A 415 1.87 23.48 -11.56
C ASP A 415 2.72 24.01 -10.39
N GLY A 416 3.48 23.13 -9.73
CA GLY A 416 4.28 23.47 -8.54
C GLY A 416 3.43 23.65 -7.27
N GLY A 417 2.20 23.13 -7.27
CA GLY A 417 1.32 23.10 -6.11
C GLY A 417 0.37 24.29 -5.98
N GLN A 418 0.19 25.06 -7.07
CA GLN A 418 -0.81 26.13 -7.17
C GLN A 418 -2.23 25.57 -7.28
N SER A 419 -2.39 24.40 -7.91
CA SER A 419 -3.63 23.63 -7.93
C SER A 419 -3.36 22.13 -7.74
N TRP A 420 -4.37 21.44 -7.21
CA TRP A 420 -4.30 20.02 -6.86
C TRP A 420 -5.57 19.30 -7.34
N GLN A 421 -5.39 18.16 -7.98
CA GLN A 421 -6.47 17.18 -8.23
C GLN A 421 -6.43 16.10 -7.15
N ILE A 422 -7.58 15.53 -6.78
CA ILE A 422 -7.68 14.52 -5.72
C ILE A 422 -8.50 13.32 -6.20
N THR A 423 -7.92 12.12 -6.08
CA THR A 423 -8.55 10.84 -6.42
C THR A 423 -8.47 9.85 -5.25
N GLN A 424 -9.07 8.67 -5.42
CA GLN A 424 -9.17 7.63 -4.40
C GLN A 424 -8.60 6.30 -4.97
N PRO A 425 -7.52 5.73 -4.40
CA PRO A 425 -6.85 4.53 -4.93
C PRO A 425 -7.56 3.22 -4.50
N HIS A 426 -8.88 3.23 -4.46
CA HIS A 426 -9.71 2.08 -4.16
C HIS A 426 -11.15 2.30 -4.64
N ARG A 427 -11.92 1.23 -4.72
CA ARG A 427 -13.35 1.29 -5.10
C ARG A 427 -14.17 2.11 -4.10
N ASP A 428 -15.18 2.82 -4.61
CA ASP A 428 -16.09 3.66 -3.82
C ASP A 428 -17.18 2.87 -3.07
N LYS A 429 -17.32 1.57 -3.38
CA LYS A 429 -18.45 0.73 -2.94
C LYS A 429 -17.98 -0.62 -2.44
N ASP A 430 -18.10 -0.80 -1.13
CA ASP A 430 -17.95 -2.06 -0.43
C ASP A 430 -19.33 -2.60 0.00
N PRO A 431 -19.50 -3.92 0.18
CA PRO A 431 -20.76 -4.52 0.64
C PRO A 431 -21.12 -4.17 2.10
N PHE A 432 -20.16 -3.62 2.85
CA PHE A 432 -20.32 -3.10 4.22
C PHE A 432 -19.25 -2.01 4.47
N ALA A 433 -19.44 -1.24 5.54
CA ALA A 433 -18.46 -0.23 5.97
C ALA A 433 -17.05 -0.83 6.06
N THR A 434 -16.08 -0.18 5.45
CA THR A 434 -14.71 -0.69 5.26
C THR A 434 -13.73 0.44 5.55
N ASP A 435 -12.75 0.19 6.42
CA ASP A 435 -11.72 1.15 6.80
C ASP A 435 -10.43 0.88 6.02
N ARG A 436 -9.82 1.95 5.48
CA ARG A 436 -8.55 1.92 4.74
C ARG A 436 -7.56 2.94 5.27
N PHE A 437 -6.40 2.50 5.71
CA PHE A 437 -5.50 3.30 6.55
C PHE A 437 -4.02 2.88 6.45
N ASN A 438 -3.14 3.71 7.02
CA ASN A 438 -1.69 3.73 6.89
C ASN A 438 -1.19 3.48 5.46
N PRO A 439 -1.52 4.38 4.50
CA PRO A 439 -0.99 4.24 3.16
C PRO A 439 0.51 4.54 3.10
N TRP A 440 1.17 3.98 2.09
CA TRP A 440 2.44 4.48 1.56
C TRP A 440 2.39 4.46 0.02
N MET A 441 3.12 5.37 -0.60
CA MET A 441 3.11 5.59 -2.06
C MET A 441 4.54 5.71 -2.59
N GLU A 442 4.77 5.17 -3.79
CA GLU A 442 6.03 5.29 -4.55
C GLU A 442 5.71 5.45 -6.04
N ILE A 443 6.56 6.17 -6.78
CA ILE A 443 6.47 6.30 -8.24
C ILE A 443 7.57 5.46 -8.87
N ASP A 444 7.22 4.70 -9.89
CA ASP A 444 8.16 3.83 -10.59
C ASP A 444 8.91 4.56 -11.73
N ARG A 445 9.91 3.87 -12.32
CA ARG A 445 10.69 4.37 -13.46
C ARG A 445 9.88 4.65 -14.75
N ASN A 446 8.59 4.32 -14.79
CA ASN A 446 7.68 4.51 -15.92
C ASN A 446 6.61 5.60 -15.64
N GLY A 447 6.69 6.29 -14.49
CA GLY A 447 5.70 7.29 -14.06
C GLY A 447 4.39 6.70 -13.55
N TRP A 448 4.39 5.41 -13.18
CA TRP A 448 3.23 4.77 -12.56
C TRP A 448 3.23 5.08 -11.06
N VAL A 449 2.06 5.42 -10.52
CA VAL A 449 1.88 5.73 -9.09
C VAL A 449 1.44 4.44 -8.39
N HIS A 450 2.24 3.92 -7.47
CA HIS A 450 1.92 2.70 -6.71
C HIS A 450 1.52 3.10 -5.29
N VAL A 451 0.42 2.54 -4.78
CA VAL A 451 -0.04 2.80 -3.41
C VAL A 451 -0.33 1.47 -2.71
N VAL A 452 0.12 1.35 -1.46
CA VAL A 452 -0.19 0.22 -0.58
C VAL A 452 -0.85 0.72 0.71
N TYR A 453 -1.79 -0.04 1.28
CA TYR A 453 -2.55 0.36 2.48
C TYR A 453 -3.17 -0.84 3.21
N TYR A 454 -3.52 -0.69 4.49
CA TYR A 454 -4.40 -1.64 5.18
C TYR A 454 -5.84 -1.42 4.78
N ASP A 455 -6.63 -2.51 4.73
CA ASP A 455 -8.03 -2.53 4.33
C ASP A 455 -8.80 -3.57 5.19
N THR A 456 -10.02 -3.25 5.61
CA THR A 456 -10.88 -4.18 6.40
C THR A 456 -11.98 -4.89 5.58
N ARG A 457 -11.97 -4.84 4.24
CA ARG A 457 -13.05 -5.36 3.36
C ARG A 457 -13.38 -6.85 3.49
N ASN A 458 -12.55 -7.61 4.22
CA ASN A 458 -12.73 -9.04 4.48
C ASN A 458 -13.30 -9.33 5.88
N ASP A 459 -13.70 -8.30 6.63
CA ASP A 459 -14.22 -8.40 7.99
C ASP A 459 -15.37 -7.40 8.26
N PRO A 460 -16.64 -7.84 8.28
CA PRO A 460 -17.79 -6.96 8.54
C PRO A 460 -17.78 -6.24 9.90
N ALA A 461 -17.00 -6.73 10.86
CA ALA A 461 -16.76 -6.08 12.15
C ALA A 461 -15.68 -4.98 12.11
N ARG A 462 -14.92 -4.90 11.00
CA ARG A 462 -13.79 -3.99 10.77
C ARG A 462 -12.66 -4.12 11.79
N LEU A 463 -12.50 -5.30 12.40
CA LEU A 463 -11.47 -5.59 13.41
C LEU A 463 -10.21 -6.20 12.77
N ARG A 464 -10.38 -7.08 11.80
CA ARG A 464 -9.28 -7.74 11.08
C ARG A 464 -8.86 -6.93 9.86
N THR A 465 -7.56 -6.93 9.56
CA THR A 465 -6.96 -6.12 8.50
C THR A 465 -6.27 -6.99 7.46
N ASP A 466 -6.17 -6.47 6.25
CA ASP A 466 -5.46 -7.06 5.13
C ASP A 466 -4.65 -5.97 4.43
N MET A 467 -3.47 -6.30 3.91
CA MET A 467 -2.63 -5.36 3.17
C MET A 467 -2.98 -5.44 1.69
N TYR A 468 -3.22 -4.28 1.06
CA TYR A 468 -3.60 -4.16 -0.35
C TYR A 468 -2.61 -3.29 -1.12
N HIS A 469 -2.56 -3.48 -2.44
CA HIS A 469 -1.82 -2.70 -3.43
C HIS A 469 -2.76 -2.28 -4.56
N THR A 470 -2.56 -1.08 -5.11
CA THR A 470 -3.00 -0.71 -6.45
C THR A 470 -1.96 0.18 -7.13
N TYR A 471 -2.15 0.43 -8.43
CA TYR A 471 -1.35 1.36 -9.20
C TYR A 471 -2.22 2.19 -10.16
N SER A 472 -1.71 3.35 -10.54
CA SER A 472 -2.22 4.19 -11.63
C SER A 472 -1.18 4.28 -12.75
N ARG A 473 -1.63 4.34 -14.00
CA ARG A 473 -0.78 4.52 -15.20
C ARG A 473 -0.98 5.85 -15.93
N ASP A 474 -1.97 6.62 -15.49
CA ASP A 474 -2.39 7.91 -16.06
C ASP A 474 -2.13 9.05 -15.05
N GLY A 475 -1.03 8.92 -14.31
CA GLY A 475 -0.52 9.92 -13.39
C GLY A 475 -1.43 10.16 -12.17
N GLY A 476 -2.19 9.16 -11.71
CA GLY A 476 -3.08 9.26 -10.55
C GLY A 476 -4.55 9.57 -10.88
N ALA A 477 -4.94 9.60 -12.16
CA ALA A 477 -6.30 9.93 -12.57
C ALA A 477 -7.28 8.73 -12.46
N THR A 478 -6.86 7.51 -12.82
CA THR A 478 -7.59 6.26 -12.61
C THR A 478 -6.70 5.18 -12.00
N TRP A 479 -7.32 4.17 -11.40
CA TRP A 479 -6.65 3.17 -10.55
C TRP A 479 -7.01 1.74 -10.96
N ALA A 480 -6.03 0.84 -10.86
CA ALA A 480 -6.21 -0.58 -11.15
C ALA A 480 -7.07 -1.30 -10.08
N PRO A 481 -7.68 -2.46 -10.41
CA PRO A 481 -8.34 -3.33 -9.43
C PRO A 481 -7.39 -3.72 -8.28
N GLU A 482 -7.88 -3.71 -7.05
CA GLU A 482 -6.98 -3.72 -5.88
C GLU A 482 -6.53 -5.14 -5.50
N THR A 483 -5.21 -5.31 -5.35
CA THR A 483 -4.54 -6.59 -5.12
C THR A 483 -4.35 -6.84 -3.63
N ARG A 484 -4.85 -7.96 -3.11
CA ARG A 484 -4.61 -8.38 -1.71
C ARG A 484 -3.24 -9.05 -1.59
N LEU A 485 -2.36 -8.52 -0.74
CA LEU A 485 -1.03 -9.06 -0.47
C LEU A 485 -1.02 -10.07 0.69
N THR A 486 -1.91 -9.89 1.66
CA THR A 486 -2.10 -10.81 2.77
C THR A 486 -2.89 -12.05 2.33
N GLU A 487 -2.29 -13.24 2.43
CA GLU A 487 -3.01 -14.51 2.22
C GLU A 487 -4.15 -14.73 3.22
N SER A 488 -4.09 -14.08 4.39
CA SER A 488 -5.11 -14.20 5.43
C SER A 488 -5.07 -12.99 6.36
N SER A 489 -6.24 -12.52 6.78
CA SER A 489 -6.37 -11.28 7.56
C SER A 489 -5.64 -11.35 8.90
N SER A 490 -4.85 -10.32 9.17
CA SER A 490 -4.23 -10.09 10.48
C SER A 490 -5.31 -9.82 11.53
N GLN A 491 -5.15 -10.39 12.72
CA GLN A 491 -6.09 -10.18 13.83
C GLN A 491 -5.90 -8.79 14.44
N ARG A 492 -6.95 -8.18 15.00
CA ARG A 492 -6.81 -6.95 15.81
C ARG A 492 -5.78 -7.16 16.91
N MET A 493 -4.79 -6.28 16.98
CA MET A 493 -3.85 -6.21 18.10
C MET A 493 -4.48 -5.46 19.27
N ASP A 494 -4.13 -5.88 20.48
CA ASP A 494 -4.74 -5.38 21.73
C ASP A 494 -3.68 -4.82 22.69
N ASP A 495 -2.46 -4.59 22.19
CA ASP A 495 -1.49 -3.68 22.78
C ASP A 495 -1.85 -2.22 22.45
N GLY A 496 -1.15 -1.27 23.08
CA GLY A 496 -1.38 0.16 22.88
C GLY A 496 -0.79 0.73 21.59
N PHE A 497 -0.16 -0.09 20.75
CA PHE A 497 0.61 0.32 19.57
C PHE A 497 -0.04 -0.13 18.26
N GLN A 498 -0.66 -1.31 18.28
CA GLN A 498 -1.43 -1.89 17.18
C GLN A 498 -0.61 -1.91 15.88
N TRP A 499 -1.07 -1.27 14.81
CA TRP A 499 -0.41 -1.36 13.48
C TRP A 499 0.83 -0.47 13.33
N GLY A 500 1.16 0.35 14.33
CA GLY A 500 2.09 1.47 14.16
C GLY A 500 1.49 2.60 13.33
N ASP A 501 2.14 3.75 13.24
CA ASP A 501 1.64 4.89 12.45
C ASP A 501 1.81 4.72 10.94
N TYR A 502 2.87 4.06 10.47
CA TYR A 502 3.16 3.95 9.03
C TYR A 502 3.62 2.55 8.58
N ASN A 503 3.48 2.32 7.29
CA ASN A 503 4.06 1.23 6.51
C ASN A 503 5.14 1.81 5.59
N GLY A 504 5.85 0.98 4.82
CA GLY A 504 6.80 1.44 3.81
C GLY A 504 6.61 0.72 2.47
N LEU A 505 7.15 1.32 1.42
CA LEU A 505 7.18 0.77 0.07
C LEU A 505 8.52 1.16 -0.57
N ALA A 506 9.11 0.27 -1.36
CA ALA A 506 10.21 0.61 -2.25
C ALA A 506 9.99 -0.09 -3.59
N ILE A 507 10.46 0.53 -4.68
CA ILE A 507 10.39 -0.03 -6.04
C ILE A 507 11.80 -0.14 -6.60
N VAL A 508 12.11 -1.26 -7.24
CA VAL A 508 13.33 -1.40 -8.05
C VAL A 508 12.99 -2.10 -9.36
N GLY A 509 13.26 -1.47 -10.49
CA GLY A 509 12.98 -2.05 -11.81
C GLY A 509 11.49 -2.35 -12.04
N ASP A 510 11.11 -3.60 -11.86
CA ASP A 510 9.75 -4.17 -11.95
C ASP A 510 9.36 -5.00 -10.69
N GLU A 511 10.12 -4.87 -9.60
CA GLU A 511 9.82 -5.45 -8.30
C GLU A 511 9.34 -4.39 -7.31
N ILE A 512 8.15 -4.61 -6.73
CA ILE A 512 7.54 -3.74 -5.72
C ILE A 512 7.70 -4.43 -4.35
N ARG A 513 8.30 -3.72 -3.39
CA ARG A 513 8.66 -4.22 -2.05
C ARG A 513 7.92 -3.46 -0.93
N PRO A 514 6.66 -3.78 -0.63
CA PRO A 514 5.97 -3.26 0.56
C PRO A 514 6.51 -3.89 1.85
N VAL A 515 6.56 -3.10 2.93
CA VAL A 515 6.83 -3.54 4.31
C VAL A 515 5.73 -3.08 5.26
N TRP A 516 5.25 -3.95 6.16
CA TRP A 516 4.14 -3.64 7.07
C TRP A 516 4.15 -4.47 8.37
N THR A 517 3.35 -4.01 9.32
CA THR A 517 3.04 -4.66 10.60
C THR A 517 2.01 -5.78 10.41
N ASP A 518 2.41 -7.04 10.59
CA ASP A 518 1.54 -8.20 10.36
C ASP A 518 1.25 -9.00 11.64
N ASN A 519 -0.02 -9.37 11.86
CA ASN A 519 -0.46 -10.16 13.01
C ASN A 519 -1.23 -11.43 12.58
N ARG A 520 -1.05 -11.90 11.33
CA ARG A 520 -1.65 -13.16 10.83
C ARG A 520 -0.97 -14.39 11.44
N PHE A 521 0.32 -14.27 11.78
CA PHE A 521 1.16 -15.35 12.31
C PHE A 521 1.07 -15.52 13.84
N ASN A 522 0.21 -14.76 14.53
CA ASN A 522 0.18 -14.72 15.99
C ASN A 522 -1.15 -15.20 16.60
N SER A 523 -1.06 -15.74 17.82
CA SER A 523 -2.19 -16.03 18.71
C SER A 523 -2.20 -15.14 19.96
N GLY A 524 -1.17 -14.30 20.12
CA GLY A 524 -0.93 -13.44 21.29
C GLY A 524 -1.04 -11.93 21.03
N GLY A 525 -1.48 -11.51 19.84
CA GLY A 525 -1.91 -10.13 19.57
C GLY A 525 -0.79 -9.06 19.54
N ARG A 526 0.33 -9.34 18.88
CA ARG A 526 1.46 -8.41 18.64
C ARG A 526 2.04 -8.61 17.24
N GLY A 527 2.48 -7.54 16.59
CA GLY A 527 2.96 -7.56 15.21
C GLY A 527 4.30 -8.27 14.98
N TYR A 528 4.55 -8.58 13.71
CA TYR A 528 5.84 -8.92 13.10
C TYR A 528 6.06 -8.00 11.89
N THR A 529 7.31 -7.69 11.56
CA THR A 529 7.65 -6.96 10.34
C THR A 529 7.67 -7.93 9.16
N VAL A 530 6.77 -7.72 8.19
CA VAL A 530 6.70 -8.53 6.96
C VAL A 530 7.05 -7.67 5.76
N VAL A 531 7.95 -8.19 4.91
CA VAL A 531 8.16 -7.67 3.56
C VAL A 531 7.44 -8.58 2.57
N GLY A 532 6.59 -7.99 1.75
CA GLY A 532 6.04 -8.62 0.57
C GLY A 532 6.98 -8.45 -0.62
N ARG A 533 7.04 -9.43 -1.51
CA ARG A 533 7.65 -9.26 -2.83
C ARG A 533 6.59 -9.49 -3.90
N ILE A 534 6.19 -8.39 -4.55
CA ILE A 534 5.33 -8.42 -5.73
C ILE A 534 6.29 -8.41 -6.93
N ALA A 535 6.52 -9.59 -7.50
CA ALA A 535 7.23 -9.76 -8.76
C ALA A 535 6.24 -9.74 -9.93
N GLY A 536 6.73 -9.58 -11.16
CA GLY A 536 5.88 -9.40 -12.34
C GLY A 536 5.21 -8.02 -12.42
N GLY A 537 5.58 -7.10 -11.53
CA GLY A 537 5.13 -5.71 -11.51
C GLY A 537 5.81 -4.86 -12.57
N ILE A 538 5.60 -5.21 -13.86
CA ILE A 538 6.10 -4.61 -15.12
C ILE A 538 7.05 -5.53 -15.91
N VAL A 539 6.48 -6.60 -16.46
CA VAL A 539 7.04 -7.22 -17.68
C VAL A 539 6.33 -6.60 -18.89
N PRO A 540 7.04 -5.98 -19.87
CA PRO A 540 6.42 -5.47 -21.09
C PRO A 540 5.68 -6.57 -21.85
N GLU A 541 4.36 -6.48 -21.95
CA GLU A 541 3.49 -7.57 -22.38
C GLU A 541 2.29 -7.06 -23.20
N PHE A 542 1.82 -7.89 -24.13
CA PHE A 542 0.62 -7.63 -24.92
C PHE A 542 -0.29 -8.86 -24.88
N THR A 543 -1.60 -8.64 -24.75
CA THR A 543 -2.61 -9.70 -24.87
C THR A 543 -3.51 -9.37 -26.06
N PRO A 544 -3.35 -10.06 -27.21
CA PRO A 544 -4.15 -9.77 -28.40
C PRO A 544 -5.56 -10.36 -28.26
N ALA A 545 -6.56 -9.65 -28.80
CA ALA A 545 -7.97 -10.04 -28.74
C ALA A 545 -8.75 -9.55 -29.98
N PHE A 546 -9.80 -10.27 -30.36
CA PHE A 546 -10.76 -9.80 -31.36
C PHE A 546 -11.76 -8.83 -30.70
N THR A 547 -12.06 -7.70 -31.35
CA THR A 547 -12.99 -6.68 -30.80
C THR A 547 -14.47 -7.09 -30.85
N ALA A 548 -14.79 -8.16 -31.57
CA ALA A 548 -16.13 -8.71 -31.72
C ALA A 548 -16.05 -10.24 -31.91
N PRO A 549 -17.14 -11.00 -31.65
CA PRO A 549 -17.23 -12.39 -32.04
C PRO A 549 -17.06 -12.56 -33.55
N LEU A 550 -16.44 -13.69 -33.95
CA LEU A 550 -16.39 -14.11 -35.35
C LEU A 550 -17.82 -14.42 -35.83
N GLN A 551 -18.17 -13.90 -37.01
CA GLN A 551 -19.56 -13.85 -37.50
C GLN A 551 -20.03 -15.14 -38.20
N ASP A 552 -21.25 -15.09 -38.72
CA ASP A 552 -22.00 -16.20 -39.33
C ASP A 552 -21.22 -17.01 -40.39
N PRO A 553 -21.63 -18.27 -40.64
CA PRO A 553 -20.92 -19.17 -41.54
C PRO A 553 -20.67 -18.59 -42.94
N GLN A 554 -19.43 -18.74 -43.41
CA GLN A 554 -19.00 -18.28 -44.72
C GLN A 554 -19.25 -19.36 -45.79
N CYS A 555 -19.25 -18.96 -47.07
CA CYS A 555 -19.48 -19.87 -48.18
C CYS A 555 -18.20 -20.04 -49.02
N PRO A 556 -17.98 -21.19 -49.66
CA PRO A 556 -16.84 -21.37 -50.57
C PRO A 556 -16.84 -20.27 -51.65
N GLY A 557 -15.68 -19.69 -51.95
CA GLY A 557 -15.56 -18.55 -52.86
C GLY A 557 -15.92 -17.18 -52.26
N SER A 558 -16.32 -17.10 -50.97
CA SER A 558 -16.59 -15.81 -50.31
C SER A 558 -15.33 -15.19 -49.69
N THR A 559 -15.43 -13.91 -49.36
CA THR A 559 -14.48 -13.25 -48.46
C THR A 559 -15.23 -12.91 -47.17
N ALA A 560 -14.67 -13.35 -46.04
CA ALA A 560 -15.24 -13.18 -44.72
C ALA A 560 -15.27 -11.70 -44.29
N PRO A 561 -16.26 -11.27 -43.48
CA PRO A 561 -16.24 -9.97 -42.84
C PRO A 561 -14.92 -9.73 -42.09
N SER A 562 -14.32 -8.56 -42.28
CA SER A 562 -13.05 -8.20 -41.64
C SER A 562 -13.22 -8.09 -40.12
N VAL A 563 -12.34 -8.74 -39.36
CA VAL A 563 -12.39 -8.77 -37.89
C VAL A 563 -11.20 -8.00 -37.32
N THR A 564 -11.46 -7.00 -36.48
CA THR A 564 -10.39 -6.22 -35.85
C THR A 564 -9.74 -6.98 -34.69
N VAL A 565 -8.41 -7.06 -34.73
CA VAL A 565 -7.54 -7.47 -33.63
C VAL A 565 -6.97 -6.22 -32.98
N THR A 566 -7.09 -6.12 -31.66
CA THR A 566 -6.41 -5.14 -30.80
C THR A 566 -5.49 -5.88 -29.82
N SER A 567 -4.57 -5.16 -29.16
CA SER A 567 -3.81 -5.70 -28.03
C SER A 567 -4.07 -4.90 -26.76
N GLN A 568 -4.34 -5.60 -25.66
CA GLN A 568 -4.29 -5.00 -24.32
C GLN A 568 -2.82 -4.92 -23.89
N ILE A 569 -2.31 -3.71 -23.71
CA ILE A 569 -0.91 -3.46 -23.33
C ILE A 569 -0.74 -3.39 -21.80
N THR A 570 0.30 -4.06 -21.31
CA THR A 570 0.76 -3.99 -19.93
C THR A 570 2.29 -3.89 -19.86
N GLY A 571 2.80 -3.44 -18.72
CA GLY A 571 4.25 -3.33 -18.45
C GLY A 571 5.04 -2.40 -19.40
N GLY A 572 4.43 -1.39 -20.02
CA GLY A 572 5.15 -0.43 -20.86
C GLY A 572 5.64 -1.01 -22.20
N PHE A 573 4.96 -2.02 -22.75
CA PHE A 573 5.29 -2.57 -24.07
C PHE A 573 5.16 -1.52 -25.19
N SER A 574 6.29 -1.15 -25.78
CA SER A 574 6.45 -0.04 -26.72
C SER A 574 6.94 -0.46 -28.11
N GLN A 575 6.94 -1.76 -28.42
CA GLN A 575 7.47 -2.33 -29.66
C GLN A 575 6.35 -2.79 -30.58
N GLU A 576 6.58 -2.76 -31.89
CA GLU A 576 5.56 -3.17 -32.87
C GLU A 576 5.20 -4.67 -32.74
N ILE A 577 3.94 -4.99 -33.06
CA ILE A 577 3.39 -6.35 -33.03
C ILE A 577 3.13 -6.79 -34.48
N THR A 578 3.76 -7.87 -34.91
CA THR A 578 3.48 -8.55 -36.18
C THR A 578 2.48 -9.68 -35.94
N TYR A 579 1.42 -9.75 -36.73
CA TYR A 579 0.46 -10.87 -36.72
C TYR A 579 0.66 -11.80 -37.91
N ALA A 580 0.61 -13.12 -37.70
CA ALA A 580 0.67 -14.12 -38.77
C ALA A 580 -0.04 -15.41 -38.37
N PHE A 581 -0.55 -16.17 -39.35
CA PHE A 581 -1.00 -17.55 -39.11
C PHE A 581 0.21 -18.48 -39.02
N ASP A 582 0.25 -19.31 -37.97
CA ASP A 582 1.38 -20.20 -37.66
C ASP A 582 0.86 -21.54 -37.10
N PRO A 583 0.90 -22.65 -37.88
CA PRO A 583 1.43 -22.74 -39.23
C PRO A 583 0.66 -21.87 -40.25
N PRO A 584 1.26 -21.58 -41.42
CA PRO A 584 0.57 -20.90 -42.52
C PRO A 584 -0.76 -21.59 -42.86
N LEU A 585 -1.70 -20.79 -43.39
CA LEU A 585 -3.02 -21.29 -43.78
C LEU A 585 -2.91 -22.43 -44.83
N PRO A 586 -3.80 -23.43 -44.77
CA PRO A 586 -3.84 -24.50 -45.75
C PRO A 586 -4.34 -23.99 -47.12
N GLU A 587 -4.07 -24.78 -48.15
CA GLU A 587 -4.52 -24.51 -49.52
C GLU A 587 -6.04 -24.24 -49.58
N GLY A 588 -6.42 -23.19 -50.31
CA GLY A 588 -7.80 -22.69 -50.40
C GLY A 588 -8.18 -21.59 -49.40
N PHE A 589 -7.26 -21.12 -48.55
CA PHE A 589 -7.49 -20.00 -47.64
C PHE A 589 -6.37 -18.95 -47.73
N GLU A 590 -6.74 -17.69 -48.00
CA GLU A 590 -5.82 -16.55 -47.96
C GLU A 590 -6.23 -15.53 -46.89
N ALA A 591 -5.26 -14.84 -46.29
CA ALA A 591 -5.51 -13.79 -45.30
C ALA A 591 -4.79 -12.49 -45.63
N VAL A 592 -5.51 -11.37 -45.47
CA VAL A 592 -4.97 -10.01 -45.59
C VAL A 592 -5.14 -9.29 -44.25
N PHE A 593 -4.10 -8.56 -43.85
CA PHE A 593 -4.12 -7.65 -42.69
C PHE A 593 -4.17 -6.21 -43.20
N SER A 594 -4.97 -5.35 -42.57
CA SER A 594 -5.07 -3.94 -42.97
C SER A 594 -3.80 -3.13 -42.66
N GLU A 595 -3.10 -3.50 -41.59
CA GLU A 595 -1.85 -2.89 -41.14
C GLU A 595 -1.03 -3.98 -40.42
N ASN A 596 0.22 -4.20 -40.82
CA ASN A 596 1.05 -5.26 -40.22
C ASN A 596 2.54 -5.01 -40.55
N PRO A 597 3.43 -4.82 -39.56
CA PRO A 597 3.15 -4.79 -38.12
C PRO A 597 2.32 -3.56 -37.70
N VAL A 598 1.82 -3.56 -36.46
CA VAL A 598 1.09 -2.44 -35.84
C VAL A 598 1.82 -1.93 -34.60
N GLN A 599 1.57 -0.67 -34.22
CA GLN A 599 1.98 -0.13 -32.92
C GLN A 599 1.29 -0.87 -31.76
N PRO A 600 1.85 -0.85 -30.52
CA PRO A 600 1.32 -1.57 -29.36
C PRO A 600 -0.18 -1.37 -29.08
N ASP A 601 -0.64 -0.12 -29.13
CA ASP A 601 -2.01 0.36 -28.92
C ASP A 601 -2.81 0.42 -30.23
N GLY A 602 -2.17 0.10 -31.36
CA GLY A 602 -2.78 -0.01 -32.67
C GLY A 602 -3.68 -1.22 -32.85
N SER A 603 -4.26 -1.34 -34.05
CA SER A 603 -5.18 -2.42 -34.39
C SER A 603 -5.06 -2.80 -35.86
N THR A 604 -5.30 -4.06 -36.19
CA THR A 604 -5.44 -4.50 -37.59
C THR A 604 -6.74 -5.23 -37.78
N ALA A 605 -7.44 -4.94 -38.88
CA ALA A 605 -8.44 -5.84 -39.40
C ALA A 605 -7.74 -7.04 -40.06
N VAL A 606 -8.21 -8.26 -39.80
CA VAL A 606 -7.87 -9.46 -40.58
C VAL A 606 -9.09 -9.85 -41.43
N THR A 607 -8.84 -10.05 -42.72
CA THR A 607 -9.83 -10.45 -43.72
C THR A 607 -9.40 -11.78 -44.32
N LEU A 608 -10.30 -12.76 -44.38
CA LEU A 608 -10.02 -14.11 -44.88
C LEU A 608 -10.80 -14.35 -46.19
N SER A 609 -10.13 -14.79 -47.25
CA SER A 609 -10.75 -15.19 -48.52
C SER A 609 -10.67 -16.71 -48.68
N LEU A 610 -11.76 -17.30 -49.16
CA LEU A 610 -11.93 -18.75 -49.33
C LEU A 610 -11.99 -19.07 -50.84
N ASP A 611 -11.31 -20.13 -51.27
CA ASP A 611 -11.50 -20.66 -52.62
C ASP A 611 -12.90 -21.28 -52.82
N PRO A 612 -13.42 -21.36 -54.07
CA PRO A 612 -14.68 -22.05 -54.39
C PRO A 612 -14.69 -23.54 -54.05
N PHE A 613 -13.53 -24.15 -53.77
CA PHE A 613 -13.37 -25.57 -53.49
C PHE A 613 -13.15 -25.91 -52.01
N VAL A 614 -13.20 -24.91 -51.11
CA VAL A 614 -13.15 -25.14 -49.66
C VAL A 614 -14.36 -26.00 -49.22
N MET A 615 -14.10 -27.09 -48.53
CA MET A 615 -15.14 -28.01 -48.08
C MET A 615 -15.95 -27.41 -46.90
N PRO A 616 -17.28 -27.61 -46.84
CA PRO A 616 -18.07 -27.24 -45.67
C PRO A 616 -17.60 -27.97 -44.39
N GLY A 617 -17.54 -27.23 -43.28
CA GLY A 617 -17.02 -27.70 -41.99
C GLY A 617 -16.53 -26.56 -41.11
N ASP A 618 -16.19 -26.88 -39.87
CA ASP A 618 -15.62 -25.91 -38.92
C ASP A 618 -14.08 -25.96 -38.93
N TYR A 619 -13.45 -24.81 -39.14
CA TYR A 619 -12.01 -24.62 -39.19
C TYR A 619 -11.55 -23.77 -38.00
N ALA A 620 -10.39 -24.09 -37.44
CA ALA A 620 -9.77 -23.34 -36.36
C ALA A 620 -8.30 -23.05 -36.70
N PHE A 621 -7.99 -21.81 -37.04
CA PHE A 621 -6.66 -21.38 -37.43
C PHE A 621 -5.93 -20.68 -36.28
N ARG A 622 -4.66 -21.01 -36.08
CA ARG A 622 -3.80 -20.40 -35.06
C ARG A 622 -3.19 -19.10 -35.60
N LEU A 623 -3.75 -17.97 -35.19
CA LEU A 623 -3.21 -16.64 -35.40
C LEU A 623 -2.22 -16.32 -34.28
N VAL A 624 -1.07 -15.75 -34.58
CA VAL A 624 -0.02 -15.47 -33.58
C VAL A 624 0.44 -14.02 -33.72
N GLY A 625 0.35 -13.27 -32.63
CA GLY A 625 1.01 -11.97 -32.47
C GLY A 625 2.42 -12.16 -31.94
N ARG A 626 3.39 -11.45 -32.52
CA ARG A 626 4.83 -11.54 -32.19
C ARG A 626 5.43 -10.14 -32.09
N GLY A 627 6.18 -9.86 -31.02
CA GLY A 627 6.82 -8.56 -30.78
C GLY A 627 7.75 -8.60 -29.57
N ALA A 628 8.85 -7.84 -29.60
CA ALA A 628 9.92 -7.85 -28.59
C ALA A 628 10.39 -9.26 -28.11
N GLY A 629 10.44 -10.24 -29.03
CA GLY A 629 10.79 -11.63 -28.72
C GLY A 629 9.68 -12.47 -28.07
N LYS A 630 8.52 -11.88 -27.75
CA LYS A 630 7.33 -12.57 -27.23
C LYS A 630 6.44 -13.12 -28.36
N SER A 631 5.58 -14.08 -28.00
CA SER A 631 4.63 -14.75 -28.89
C SER A 631 3.32 -15.00 -28.13
N ARG A 632 2.18 -14.67 -28.75
CA ARG A 632 0.84 -14.80 -28.15
C ARG A 632 -0.14 -15.33 -29.19
N ASP A 633 -0.92 -16.33 -28.79
CA ASP A 633 -1.75 -17.11 -29.70
C ASP A 633 -3.24 -16.71 -29.58
N LEU A 634 -3.92 -16.68 -30.73
CA LEU A 634 -5.35 -16.48 -30.92
C LEU A 634 -5.91 -17.61 -31.80
N THR A 635 -7.13 -18.05 -31.51
CA THR A 635 -7.84 -19.02 -32.36
C THR A 635 -8.86 -18.30 -33.22
N TYR A 636 -8.61 -18.23 -34.53
CA TYR A 636 -9.59 -17.76 -35.51
C TYR A 636 -10.48 -18.96 -35.92
N ASN A 637 -11.71 -18.99 -35.41
CA ASN A 637 -12.70 -20.01 -35.76
C ASN A 637 -13.54 -19.55 -36.97
N LEU A 638 -13.73 -20.44 -37.94
CA LEU A 638 -14.47 -20.20 -39.16
C LEU A 638 -15.37 -21.40 -39.48
N SER A 639 -16.68 -21.23 -39.41
CA SER A 639 -17.62 -22.18 -39.98
C SER A 639 -17.77 -21.92 -41.47
N VAL A 640 -17.56 -22.92 -42.31
CA VAL A 640 -17.86 -22.89 -43.75
C VAL A 640 -19.11 -23.72 -44.00
N SER A 641 -20.12 -23.12 -44.64
CA SER A 641 -21.37 -23.81 -44.98
C SER A 641 -21.78 -23.53 -46.43
N ILE A 642 -22.50 -24.49 -47.01
CA ILE A 642 -23.34 -24.24 -48.18
C ILE A 642 -24.74 -23.91 -47.69
N GLY A 643 -25.31 -22.82 -48.19
CA GLY A 643 -26.68 -22.42 -47.85
C GLY A 643 -27.71 -23.49 -48.24
N PRO A 644 -28.92 -23.50 -47.62
CA PRO A 644 -29.94 -24.52 -47.84
C PRO A 644 -30.64 -24.40 -49.21
N GLY A 645 -29.90 -24.66 -50.28
CA GLY A 645 -30.44 -24.78 -51.63
C GLY A 645 -31.45 -25.96 -51.74
N PRO A 646 -32.53 -25.83 -52.51
CA PRO A 646 -33.68 -26.75 -52.47
C PRO A 646 -33.45 -28.07 -53.25
N ILE A 647 -32.39 -28.81 -52.93
CA ILE A 647 -32.08 -30.10 -53.56
C ILE A 647 -32.95 -31.21 -52.94
N ARG A 648 -33.91 -31.74 -53.71
CA ARG A 648 -34.68 -32.95 -53.35
C ARG A 648 -34.12 -34.17 -54.09
N PRO A 649 -33.88 -35.32 -53.42
CA PRO A 649 -33.44 -36.53 -54.11
C PRO A 649 -34.51 -37.08 -55.06
N ILE A 650 -34.17 -37.30 -56.32
CA ILE A 650 -35.01 -38.05 -57.26
C ILE A 650 -34.89 -39.54 -56.94
N TRP A 651 -35.84 -40.06 -56.15
CA TRP A 651 -35.93 -41.49 -55.88
C TRP A 651 -36.42 -42.27 -57.12
N GLY A 652 -35.50 -42.91 -57.84
CA GLY A 652 -35.87 -44.02 -58.73
C GLY A 652 -35.10 -44.23 -60.04
N ARG A 653 -33.78 -44.46 -59.98
CA ARG A 653 -33.01 -45.37 -60.88
C ARG A 653 -31.58 -45.54 -60.35
N PRO A 654 -31.02 -46.77 -60.25
CA PRO A 654 -29.71 -47.01 -59.62
C PRO A 654 -28.51 -46.92 -60.59
N GLU A 655 -28.66 -46.28 -61.76
CA GLU A 655 -27.63 -46.21 -62.80
C GLU A 655 -27.57 -44.79 -63.39
N LEU A 656 -26.71 -43.93 -62.80
CA LEU A 656 -26.02 -42.75 -63.37
C LEU A 656 -25.45 -41.87 -62.23
N PHE A 657 -24.23 -42.17 -61.77
CA PHE A 657 -23.48 -41.28 -60.88
C PHE A 657 -22.73 -40.23 -61.72
N ASN A 658 -23.30 -39.02 -61.87
CA ASN A 658 -22.61 -37.71 -62.06
C ASN A 658 -23.52 -36.56 -62.55
N GLU A 659 -24.80 -36.80 -62.83
CA GLU A 659 -25.68 -35.79 -63.44
C GLU A 659 -26.85 -35.38 -62.53
N THR A 660 -27.12 -34.08 -62.44
CA THR A 660 -28.23 -33.49 -61.68
C THR A 660 -29.02 -32.54 -62.58
N TYR A 661 -30.32 -32.35 -62.33
CA TYR A 661 -31.18 -31.52 -63.19
C TYR A 661 -31.47 -30.16 -62.53
N ASP A 662 -31.04 -29.07 -63.17
CA ASP A 662 -31.35 -27.70 -62.81
C ASP A 662 -32.76 -27.35 -63.32
N LEU A 663 -33.63 -26.92 -62.40
CA LEU A 663 -35.04 -26.60 -62.69
C LEU A 663 -35.25 -25.16 -63.15
N ASP A 664 -34.37 -24.23 -62.79
CA ASP A 664 -34.48 -22.81 -63.16
C ASP A 664 -33.87 -22.56 -64.55
N GLN A 665 -32.80 -23.29 -64.91
CA GLN A 665 -32.21 -23.29 -66.25
C GLN A 665 -32.70 -24.46 -67.13
N ASN A 666 -33.52 -25.36 -66.58
CA ASN A 666 -34.13 -26.51 -67.26
C ASN A 666 -33.12 -27.36 -68.06
N ARG A 667 -32.00 -27.74 -67.43
CA ARG A 667 -30.92 -28.51 -68.07
C ARG A 667 -30.24 -29.49 -67.13
N VAL A 668 -29.60 -30.50 -67.72
CA VAL A 668 -28.70 -31.42 -67.01
C VAL A 668 -27.36 -30.72 -66.77
N ILE A 669 -26.82 -30.86 -65.55
CA ILE A 669 -25.54 -30.30 -65.11
C ILE A 669 -24.72 -31.39 -64.41
N ASN A 670 -23.41 -31.39 -64.64
CA ASN A 670 -22.46 -32.30 -63.99
C ASN A 670 -22.27 -31.90 -62.51
N VAL A 671 -22.19 -32.88 -61.59
CA VAL A 671 -22.05 -32.62 -60.14
C VAL A 671 -20.86 -31.72 -59.80
N LEU A 672 -19.78 -31.75 -60.60
CA LEU A 672 -18.62 -30.85 -60.43
C LEU A 672 -18.95 -29.38 -60.71
N ASP A 673 -19.77 -29.08 -61.72
CA ASP A 673 -20.22 -27.71 -62.03
C ASP A 673 -21.22 -27.21 -60.97
N LEU A 674 -21.99 -28.13 -60.36
CA LEU A 674 -23.00 -27.79 -59.35
C LEU A 674 -22.36 -27.17 -58.09
N VAL A 675 -21.20 -27.68 -57.66
CA VAL A 675 -20.45 -27.13 -56.51
C VAL A 675 -20.05 -25.68 -56.75
N ALA A 676 -19.61 -25.34 -57.97
CA ALA A 676 -19.26 -23.97 -58.35
C ALA A 676 -20.47 -23.03 -58.52
N SER A 677 -21.71 -23.56 -58.52
CA SER A 677 -22.93 -22.78 -58.71
C SER A 677 -23.66 -22.40 -57.42
N LEU A 678 -23.28 -22.99 -56.28
CA LEU A 678 -23.93 -22.80 -54.96
C LEU A 678 -23.55 -21.48 -54.26
N ASN A 679 -23.66 -20.36 -54.98
CA ASN A 679 -23.46 -19.02 -54.42
C ASN A 679 -24.57 -18.65 -53.42
N CYS A 680 -24.18 -18.22 -52.23
CA CYS A 680 -25.06 -17.84 -51.12
C CYS A 680 -25.75 -16.46 -51.30
N GLN A 681 -26.37 -16.19 -52.46
CA GLN A 681 -27.05 -14.93 -52.77
C GLN A 681 -28.58 -14.97 -52.60
N THR A 682 -29.05 -15.31 -51.40
CA THR A 682 -30.37 -14.86 -50.89
C THR A 682 -30.41 -14.88 -49.37
N PRO A 683 -30.63 -13.75 -48.68
CA PRO A 683 -31.12 -13.76 -47.30
C PRO A 683 -32.59 -14.22 -47.27
N LEU A 684 -33.03 -14.70 -46.10
CA LEU A 684 -34.43 -15.04 -45.78
C LEU A 684 -35.24 -13.81 -45.35
#